data_AF-A0A6A6F913-F1
#
_entry.id   AF-A0A6A6F913-F1
#
_cell.length_a   1.000
_cell.length_b   1.000
_cell.length_c   1.000
_cell.angle_alpha   90.00
_cell.angle_beta   90.00
_cell.angle_gamma   90.00
#
_symmetry.space_group_name_H-M   'P 1'
#
loop_
_entity.id
_entity.type
_entity.pdbx_description
1 polymer ?
#
loop_
_entity_poly.entity_id
_entity_poly.type
_entity_poly.pdbx_seq_one_letter_code
_entity_poly.pdbx_strand_id
1 'polypeptide(L)'
;MSGFSVVALISGGKDSFFSILHCQANGHKVVALANLHPKFHDEEDLDSFMYQTIGHAIIPLYEQALGLPLYRQEICGTAAVQDRDYHHSSAEDETESLVPLLRKVLHAHPEVNAVSTGAILSDYQRTRVESVALRLGLTPLSYLWQWPTLPPQTQTSLLEDMAAVGQDSRIIKVASGGLDETFLWENVAEARTRLRLSKAAERFGTVGVGAVLGEGGEFETLAISGPAPLWKGSIVIAPDNVKIVPGEAGSASVRLAEATVVLTADQGSGALTNVPVRVPSLLEARFEAMLQAMQNKSSFDLDDHISTFCQTPAADSAHDDERLSAVRVLADCTGEGTTAAAQTQAIMDRVIDALAQKGLTIADVANTTIVLRNMDDFASVNPIYGSYFSKPNPPARVTVACADVLPENALLSISIIIESGKREGLHVQSRSYWAPANIGPYSQSIKHVASGEQSGHRVYVAGQIPLNPASMQLPDHSSERGSLDFILQSVLALQHLDRIGRIMKVNSWAYCVAFIASNGVERTTLTQRADIARHTWKEYHAPQSSAIPDEDPEDDDDFDIWDQQRGSGLGRWQMHSSYSRETTTRNAFNRRVPPLVVITADALPRGADIEWVGFGDSTTTTASIVPVHFVNLLKVFQHRILPVCSASPLSYQD
;
A
#
# COMPACT_ATOMS: atom_id res chain seq x y z
N MET A 1 -4.98 -23.80 -0.17
CA MET A 1 -4.60 -23.06 1.04
C MET A 1 -5.78 -23.05 1.99
N SER A 2 -5.56 -23.19 3.30
CA SER A 2 -6.61 -23.00 4.29
C SER A 2 -6.93 -21.51 4.40
N GLY A 3 -8.17 -21.11 4.11
CA GLY A 3 -8.61 -19.73 4.35
C GLY A 3 -8.64 -19.36 5.83
N PHE A 4 -8.73 -18.06 6.12
CA PHE A 4 -8.90 -17.56 7.48
C PHE A 4 -10.33 -17.73 7.98
N SER A 5 -10.49 -17.79 9.30
CA SER A 5 -11.76 -17.56 9.98
C SER A 5 -11.81 -16.08 10.39
N VAL A 6 -12.72 -15.34 9.77
CA VAL A 6 -12.70 -13.88 9.75
C VAL A 6 -13.84 -13.32 10.60
N VAL A 7 -13.53 -12.35 11.45
CA VAL A 7 -14.52 -11.40 11.97
C VAL A 7 -14.56 -10.17 11.07
N ALA A 8 -15.74 -9.80 10.58
CA ALA A 8 -15.89 -8.64 9.71
C ALA A 8 -16.32 -7.41 10.53
N LEU A 9 -15.53 -6.33 10.46
CA LEU A 9 -15.95 -5.04 10.99
C LEU A 9 -16.98 -4.43 10.05
N ILE A 10 -18.17 -4.14 10.57
CA ILE A 10 -19.26 -3.55 9.80
C ILE A 10 -19.67 -2.19 10.34
N SER A 11 -19.93 -1.26 9.43
CA SER A 11 -20.51 0.06 9.70
C SER A 11 -21.97 0.15 9.26
N GLY A 12 -22.44 -0.82 8.44
CA GLY A 12 -23.70 -0.72 7.71
C GLY A 12 -23.52 -0.17 6.29
N GLY A 13 -22.40 0.49 6.00
CA GLY A 13 -22.11 1.05 4.68
C GLY A 13 -21.68 0.02 3.63
N LYS A 14 -21.73 0.46 2.36
CA LYS A 14 -21.42 -0.34 1.17
C LYS A 14 -20.11 -1.12 1.26
N ASP A 15 -19.07 -0.50 1.85
CA ASP A 15 -17.70 -1.02 1.77
C ASP A 15 -17.50 -2.22 2.69
N SER A 16 -18.16 -2.21 3.85
CA SER A 16 -18.05 -3.29 4.82
C SER A 16 -18.56 -4.62 4.27
N PHE A 17 -19.68 -4.62 3.55
CA PHE A 17 -20.25 -5.84 2.96
C PHE A 17 -19.52 -6.28 1.69
N PHE A 18 -19.06 -5.33 0.87
CA PHE A 18 -18.27 -5.66 -0.30
C PHE A 18 -16.90 -6.25 0.09
N SER A 19 -16.29 -5.76 1.18
CA SER A 19 -15.08 -6.35 1.77
C SER A 19 -15.28 -7.81 2.23
N ILE A 20 -16.46 -8.15 2.78
CA ILE A 20 -16.80 -9.54 3.12
C ILE A 20 -16.82 -10.44 1.88
N LEU A 21 -17.40 -9.97 0.77
CA LEU A 21 -17.42 -10.72 -0.49
C LEU A 21 -16.00 -11.00 -0.99
N HIS A 22 -15.07 -10.05 -0.82
CA HIS A 22 -13.67 -10.29 -1.15
C HIS A 22 -12.96 -11.24 -0.18
N CYS A 23 -13.32 -11.27 1.10
CA CYS A 23 -12.84 -12.32 2.01
C CYS A 23 -13.27 -13.70 1.51
N GLN A 24 -14.54 -13.86 1.11
CA GLN A 24 -15.06 -15.11 0.54
C GLN A 24 -14.36 -15.48 -0.77
N ALA A 25 -14.13 -14.51 -1.66
CA ALA A 25 -13.43 -14.71 -2.94
C ALA A 25 -11.97 -15.19 -2.76
N ASN A 26 -11.31 -14.80 -1.66
CA ASN A 26 -9.98 -15.29 -1.28
C ASN A 26 -10.03 -16.60 -0.46
N GLY A 27 -11.19 -17.26 -0.42
CA GLY A 27 -11.39 -18.55 0.24
C GLY A 27 -11.49 -18.46 1.76
N HIS A 28 -11.70 -17.27 2.33
CA HIS A 28 -11.86 -17.10 3.78
C HIS A 28 -13.32 -17.29 4.20
N LYS A 29 -13.50 -17.76 5.44
CA LYS A 29 -14.82 -17.97 6.04
C LYS A 29 -15.10 -16.84 7.01
N VAL A 30 -16.12 -16.03 6.75
CA VAL A 30 -16.61 -15.05 7.74
C VAL A 30 -17.47 -15.78 8.76
N VAL A 31 -17.14 -15.62 10.05
CA VAL A 31 -17.78 -16.35 11.15
C VAL A 31 -18.61 -15.45 12.06
N ALA A 32 -18.30 -14.15 12.12
CA ALA A 32 -18.99 -13.18 12.96
C ALA A 32 -18.90 -11.77 12.39
N LEU A 33 -19.86 -10.94 12.77
CA LEU A 33 -19.89 -9.50 12.51
C LEU A 33 -19.54 -8.75 13.80
N ALA A 34 -18.81 -7.66 13.67
CA ALA A 34 -18.43 -6.81 14.78
C ALA A 34 -18.71 -5.35 14.44
N ASN A 35 -19.35 -4.62 15.34
CA ASN A 35 -19.71 -3.21 15.14
C ASN A 35 -19.45 -2.40 16.42
N LEU A 36 -18.91 -1.19 16.23
CA LEU A 36 -18.87 -0.17 17.26
C LEU A 36 -20.04 0.80 17.08
N HIS A 37 -20.61 1.25 18.20
CA HIS A 37 -21.79 2.13 18.19
C HIS A 37 -21.69 3.22 19.26
N PRO A 38 -22.38 4.36 19.07
CA PRO A 38 -22.42 5.43 20.05
C PRO A 38 -23.06 4.99 21.38
N LYS A 39 -22.71 5.66 22.47
CA LYS A 39 -23.24 5.39 23.83
C LYS A 39 -24.70 5.79 23.99
N PHE A 40 -25.10 6.91 23.40
CA PHE A 40 -26.45 7.42 23.50
C PHE A 40 -27.22 7.09 22.22
N HIS A 41 -28.44 6.56 22.37
CA HIS A 41 -29.30 6.21 21.25
C HIS A 41 -29.82 7.42 20.46
N ASP A 42 -29.81 8.62 21.06
CA ASP A 42 -30.38 9.85 20.49
C ASP A 42 -29.35 10.78 19.83
N GLU A 43 -28.04 10.53 19.99
CA GLU A 43 -26.99 11.26 19.29
C GLU A 43 -26.69 10.57 17.95
N GLU A 44 -27.48 10.92 16.92
CA GLU A 44 -27.31 10.37 15.56
C GLU A 44 -26.00 10.86 14.88
N ASP A 45 -25.40 11.96 15.36
CA ASP A 45 -24.22 12.60 14.77
C ASP A 45 -23.13 12.82 15.83
N LEU A 46 -22.31 11.79 16.06
CA LEU A 46 -21.06 11.92 16.80
C LEU A 46 -19.96 12.19 15.77
N ASP A 47 -19.13 13.21 16.01
CA ASP A 47 -17.97 13.57 15.17
C ASP A 47 -16.85 12.50 15.28
N SER A 48 -17.10 11.30 14.76
CA SER A 48 -16.15 10.18 14.73
C SER A 48 -15.57 10.03 13.33
N PHE A 49 -14.23 10.10 13.23
CA PHE A 49 -13.51 9.91 11.96
C PHE A 49 -13.41 8.43 11.54
N MET A 50 -13.68 7.50 12.46
CA MET A 50 -13.53 6.07 12.23
C MET A 50 -14.87 5.40 11.89
N TYR A 51 -15.93 5.70 12.64
CA TYR A 51 -17.19 4.95 12.62
C TYR A 51 -18.38 5.77 12.12
N GLN A 52 -19.19 5.11 11.30
CA GLN A 52 -20.50 5.61 10.85
C GLN A 52 -21.51 5.58 12.00
N THR A 53 -22.20 6.69 12.26
CA THR A 53 -23.21 6.81 13.33
C THR A 53 -24.64 6.81 12.78
N ILE A 54 -24.82 7.28 11.54
CA ILE A 54 -26.12 7.33 10.87
C ILE A 54 -26.55 5.93 10.43
N GLY A 55 -27.81 5.58 10.70
CA GLY A 55 -28.37 4.27 10.37
C GLY A 55 -28.00 3.17 11.37
N HIS A 56 -27.39 3.49 12.52
CA HIS A 56 -26.98 2.48 13.51
C HIS A 56 -28.14 1.61 14.04
N ALA A 57 -29.38 2.12 13.98
CA ALA A 57 -30.60 1.39 14.36
C ALA A 57 -30.87 0.16 13.47
N ILE A 58 -30.33 0.15 12.23
CA ILE A 58 -30.49 -0.94 11.28
C ILE A 58 -29.48 -2.07 11.54
N ILE A 59 -28.34 -1.76 12.17
CA ILE A 59 -27.22 -2.69 12.34
C ILE A 59 -27.64 -4.04 12.97
N PRO A 60 -28.50 -4.10 14.01
CA PRO A 60 -28.96 -5.37 14.57
C PRO A 60 -29.65 -6.30 13.56
N LEU A 61 -30.26 -5.76 12.51
CA LEU A 61 -30.96 -6.56 11.49
C LEU A 61 -30.01 -7.37 10.62
N TYR A 62 -28.72 -7.00 10.52
CA TYR A 62 -27.74 -7.76 9.75
C TYR A 62 -27.49 -9.16 10.30
N GLU A 63 -27.68 -9.38 11.60
CA GLU A 63 -27.59 -10.72 12.19
C GLU A 63 -28.57 -11.68 11.53
N GLN A 64 -29.83 -11.25 11.34
CA GLN A 64 -30.85 -12.05 10.66
C GLN A 64 -30.66 -12.03 9.13
N ALA A 65 -30.34 -10.88 8.54
CA ALA A 65 -30.22 -10.74 7.09
C ALA A 65 -29.05 -11.53 6.50
N LEU A 66 -27.95 -11.70 7.26
CA LEU A 66 -26.79 -12.50 6.85
C LEU A 66 -26.74 -13.87 7.53
N GLY A 67 -27.49 -14.05 8.63
CA GLY A 67 -27.43 -15.22 9.50
C GLY A 67 -26.00 -15.46 10.00
N LEU A 68 -25.35 -14.40 10.49
CA LEU A 68 -24.04 -14.38 11.13
C LEU A 68 -24.17 -13.68 12.48
N PRO A 69 -23.57 -14.21 13.56
CA PRO A 69 -23.68 -13.61 14.89
C PRO A 69 -23.09 -12.19 14.90
N LEU A 70 -23.77 -11.26 15.54
CA LEU A 70 -23.37 -9.86 15.63
C LEU A 70 -22.92 -9.49 17.04
N TYR A 71 -21.68 -9.01 17.15
CA TYR A 71 -21.12 -8.49 18.39
C TYR A 71 -21.04 -6.97 18.33
N ARG A 72 -21.52 -6.32 19.39
CA ARG A 72 -21.55 -4.86 19.49
C ARG A 72 -20.83 -4.38 20.74
N GLN A 73 -20.22 -3.20 20.61
CA GLN A 73 -19.51 -2.55 21.70
C GLN A 73 -19.70 -1.04 21.59
N GLU A 74 -19.99 -0.39 22.71
CA GLU A 74 -20.06 1.05 22.80
C GLU A 74 -18.67 1.66 22.58
N ILE A 75 -18.64 2.76 21.84
CA ILE A 75 -17.45 3.61 21.67
C ILE A 75 -17.21 4.33 23.00
N CYS A 76 -16.02 4.10 23.56
CA CYS A 76 -15.51 4.80 24.73
C CYS A 76 -14.35 5.69 24.31
N GLY A 77 -14.25 6.88 24.92
CA GLY A 77 -13.18 7.83 24.62
C GLY A 77 -13.54 8.80 23.51
N THR A 78 -12.53 9.46 22.95
CA THR A 78 -12.64 10.40 21.83
C THR A 78 -11.56 10.08 20.79
N ALA A 79 -11.59 10.74 19.62
CA ALA A 79 -10.48 10.69 18.66
C ALA A 79 -9.25 11.44 19.20
N ALA A 80 -8.58 10.85 20.20
CA ALA A 80 -7.46 11.44 20.93
C ALA A 80 -6.16 11.44 20.10
N VAL A 81 -5.97 10.42 19.27
CA VAL A 81 -4.90 10.36 18.27
C VAL A 81 -5.52 10.65 16.91
N GLN A 82 -5.22 11.82 16.34
CA GLN A 82 -5.76 12.26 15.04
C GLN A 82 -4.76 12.13 13.89
N ASP A 83 -3.54 11.69 14.19
CA ASP A 83 -2.51 11.47 13.17
C ASP A 83 -2.93 10.37 12.19
N ARG A 84 -2.40 10.49 10.96
CA ARG A 84 -2.58 9.49 9.88
C ARG A 84 -2.12 8.10 10.33
N ASP A 85 -0.96 8.05 10.98
CA ASP A 85 -0.33 6.81 11.44
C ASP A 85 -0.64 6.59 12.92
N TYR A 86 -1.15 5.41 13.28
CA TYR A 86 -1.66 5.16 14.62
C TYR A 86 -0.62 4.53 15.56
N HIS A 87 -0.48 5.09 16.76
CA HIS A 87 0.28 4.51 17.87
C HIS A 87 -0.62 4.40 19.11
N HIS A 88 -0.53 3.28 19.82
CA HIS A 88 -1.20 3.16 21.11
C HIS A 88 -0.47 4.01 22.17
N SER A 89 -0.97 5.22 22.42
CA SER A 89 -0.42 6.15 23.43
C SER A 89 -1.39 6.44 24.58
N SER A 90 -2.69 6.23 24.38
CA SER A 90 -3.74 6.50 25.37
C SER A 90 -4.81 5.43 25.33
N ALA A 91 -5.27 5.00 26.52
CA ALA A 91 -6.43 4.12 26.66
C ALA A 91 -7.77 4.84 26.39
N GLU A 92 -7.74 6.17 26.28
CA GLU A 92 -8.93 7.02 26.07
C GLU A 92 -9.23 7.28 24.58
N ASP A 93 -8.49 6.65 23.66
CA ASP A 93 -8.74 6.76 22.22
C ASP A 93 -9.88 5.84 21.77
N GLU A 94 -10.77 6.34 20.92
CA GLU A 94 -11.94 5.60 20.42
C GLU A 94 -11.58 4.24 19.78
N THR A 95 -10.40 4.16 19.16
CA THR A 95 -9.88 2.93 18.53
C THR A 95 -9.77 1.79 19.53
N GLU A 96 -9.45 2.08 20.80
CA GLU A 96 -9.26 1.07 21.84
C GLU A 96 -10.57 0.35 22.19
N SER A 97 -11.72 0.88 21.79
CA SER A 97 -13.01 0.20 21.89
C SER A 97 -13.08 -1.07 21.04
N LEU A 98 -12.24 -1.20 20.00
CA LEU A 98 -12.12 -2.43 19.21
C LEU A 98 -11.52 -3.59 20.01
N VAL A 99 -10.67 -3.32 21.01
CA VAL A 99 -10.01 -4.35 21.81
C VAL A 99 -11.01 -5.19 22.60
N PRO A 100 -11.89 -4.63 23.46
CA PRO A 100 -12.89 -5.41 24.16
C PRO A 100 -13.90 -6.06 23.20
N LEU A 101 -14.25 -5.40 22.09
CA LEU A 101 -15.13 -5.97 21.07
C LEU A 101 -14.55 -7.26 20.47
N LEU A 102 -13.32 -7.20 19.96
CA LEU A 102 -12.66 -8.35 19.34
C LEU A 102 -12.34 -9.44 20.36
N ARG A 103 -12.04 -9.09 21.62
CA ARG A 103 -11.91 -10.08 22.71
C ARG A 103 -13.20 -10.84 22.97
N LYS A 104 -14.37 -10.18 22.93
CA LYS A 104 -15.67 -10.86 23.04
C LYS A 104 -15.86 -11.85 21.90
N VAL A 105 -15.52 -11.44 20.67
CA VAL A 105 -15.60 -12.33 19.49
C VAL A 105 -14.66 -13.52 19.63
N LEU A 106 -13.39 -13.29 19.98
CA LEU A 106 -12.39 -14.36 20.14
C LEU A 106 -12.75 -15.34 21.26
N HIS A 107 -13.42 -14.88 22.32
CA HIS A 107 -13.91 -15.75 23.37
C HIS A 107 -15.03 -16.68 22.88
N ALA A 108 -15.95 -16.17 22.07
CA ALA A 108 -17.05 -16.95 21.52
C ALA A 108 -16.67 -17.78 20.28
N HIS A 109 -15.64 -17.34 19.54
CA HIS A 109 -15.13 -17.95 18.32
C HIS A 109 -13.59 -18.06 18.37
N PRO A 110 -13.04 -19.02 19.14
CA PRO A 110 -11.60 -19.21 19.27
C PRO A 110 -10.88 -19.55 17.96
N GLU A 111 -11.61 -19.97 16.92
CA GLU A 111 -11.09 -20.23 15.59
C GLU A 111 -10.75 -18.96 14.79
N VAL A 112 -11.23 -17.78 15.21
CA VAL A 112 -10.98 -16.51 14.53
C VAL A 112 -9.49 -16.17 14.56
N ASN A 113 -8.93 -15.89 13.38
CA ASN A 113 -7.52 -15.57 13.21
C ASN A 113 -7.29 -14.38 12.27
N ALA A 114 -8.35 -13.72 11.81
CA ALA A 114 -8.28 -12.54 10.97
C ALA A 114 -9.45 -11.58 11.20
N VAL A 115 -9.22 -10.29 10.90
CA VAL A 115 -10.24 -9.23 10.96
C VAL A 115 -10.29 -8.50 9.62
N SER A 116 -11.49 -8.28 9.09
CA SER A 116 -11.68 -7.53 7.84
C SER A 116 -12.15 -6.10 8.08
N THR A 117 -11.66 -5.16 7.28
CA THR A 117 -12.12 -3.76 7.22
C THR A 117 -12.57 -3.37 5.81
N GLY A 118 -13.45 -2.37 5.73
CA GLY A 118 -13.96 -1.80 4.48
C GLY A 118 -13.17 -0.59 3.96
N ALA A 119 -12.04 -0.21 4.59
CA ALA A 119 -11.30 1.00 4.19
C ALA A 119 -10.83 0.93 2.72
N ILE A 120 -11.15 1.97 1.91
CA ILE A 120 -10.75 2.05 0.50
C ILE A 120 -9.49 2.90 0.34
N LEU A 121 -9.46 4.15 0.79
CA LEU A 121 -8.29 5.03 0.66
C LEU A 121 -7.78 5.54 2.00
N SER A 122 -8.62 5.52 3.04
CA SER A 122 -8.27 5.98 4.38
C SER A 122 -7.14 5.17 5.05
N ASP A 123 -5.93 5.74 5.07
CA ASP A 123 -4.82 5.25 5.90
C ASP A 123 -5.14 5.36 7.40
N TYR A 124 -5.91 6.37 7.79
CA TYR A 124 -6.34 6.61 9.17
C TYR A 124 -7.10 5.40 9.73
N GLN A 125 -8.10 4.90 8.99
CA GLN A 125 -8.90 3.75 9.39
C GLN A 125 -8.07 2.46 9.33
N ARG A 126 -7.30 2.27 8.25
CA ARG A 126 -6.49 1.06 8.05
C ARG A 126 -5.48 0.84 9.18
N THR A 127 -4.67 1.86 9.50
CA THR A 127 -3.58 1.72 10.48
C THR A 127 -4.10 1.45 11.90
N ARG A 128 -5.27 1.99 12.26
CA ARG A 128 -5.96 1.71 13.53
C ARG A 128 -6.40 0.26 13.65
N VAL A 129 -7.07 -0.27 12.62
CA VAL A 129 -7.48 -1.68 12.58
C VAL A 129 -6.25 -2.59 12.58
N GLU A 130 -5.21 -2.28 11.80
CA GLU A 130 -3.95 -3.03 11.77
C GLU A 130 -3.30 -3.10 13.16
N SER A 131 -3.18 -1.97 13.86
CA SER A 131 -2.60 -1.90 15.21
C SER A 131 -3.33 -2.80 16.21
N VAL A 132 -4.67 -2.71 16.26
CA VAL A 132 -5.48 -3.52 17.17
C VAL A 132 -5.41 -5.01 16.79
N ALA A 133 -5.51 -5.34 15.50
CA ALA A 133 -5.46 -6.71 15.00
C ALA A 133 -4.16 -7.40 15.42
N LEU A 134 -3.02 -6.76 15.15
CA LEU A 134 -1.70 -7.33 15.44
C LEU A 134 -1.47 -7.53 16.93
N ARG A 135 -1.92 -6.60 17.78
CA ARG A 135 -1.88 -6.74 19.25
C ARG A 135 -2.70 -7.90 19.78
N LEU A 136 -3.73 -8.33 19.04
CA LEU A 136 -4.57 -9.47 19.36
C LEU A 136 -4.15 -10.75 18.63
N GLY A 137 -3.05 -10.72 17.87
CA GLY A 137 -2.58 -11.87 17.09
C GLY A 137 -3.44 -12.21 15.87
N LEU A 138 -4.25 -11.25 15.39
CA LEU A 138 -5.11 -11.40 14.21
C LEU A 138 -4.42 -10.87 12.96
N THR A 139 -4.69 -11.51 11.83
CA THR A 139 -4.29 -11.00 10.51
C THR A 139 -5.27 -9.93 10.03
N PRO A 140 -4.85 -8.67 9.81
CA PRO A 140 -5.74 -7.66 9.26
C PRO A 140 -5.91 -7.84 7.73
N LEU A 141 -7.15 -7.73 7.25
CA LEU A 141 -7.54 -7.85 5.85
C LEU A 141 -8.19 -6.54 5.38
N SER A 142 -7.60 -5.92 4.36
CA SER A 142 -8.03 -4.63 3.78
C SER A 142 -8.10 -4.75 2.26
N TYR A 143 -8.94 -5.66 1.76
CA TYR A 143 -8.99 -5.98 0.33
C TYR A 143 -9.40 -4.80 -0.57
N LEU A 144 -10.15 -3.84 -0.04
CA LEU A 144 -10.58 -2.66 -0.80
C LEU A 144 -9.53 -1.54 -0.81
N TRP A 145 -8.44 -1.69 -0.06
CA TRP A 145 -7.47 -0.61 0.07
C TRP A 145 -6.76 -0.33 -1.27
N GLN A 146 -6.73 0.94 -1.65
CA GLN A 146 -6.25 1.48 -2.93
C GLN A 146 -7.03 1.01 -4.18
N TRP A 147 -8.30 0.58 -4.04
CA TRP A 147 -9.10 0.02 -5.14
C TRP A 147 -9.10 0.84 -6.44
N PRO A 148 -9.30 2.18 -6.43
CA PRO A 148 -9.30 2.98 -7.66
C PRO A 148 -8.00 2.97 -8.44
N THR A 149 -6.88 2.57 -7.81
CA THR A 149 -5.56 2.45 -8.43
C THR A 149 -5.29 1.07 -9.02
N LEU A 150 -6.18 0.10 -8.76
CA LEU A 150 -6.12 -1.25 -9.29
C LEU A 150 -6.85 -1.31 -10.64
N PRO A 151 -6.47 -2.21 -11.56
CA PRO A 151 -7.16 -2.39 -12.85
C PRO A 151 -8.68 -2.50 -12.66
N PRO A 152 -9.52 -1.80 -13.45
CA PRO A 152 -9.20 -1.00 -14.65
C PRO A 152 -8.73 0.46 -14.38
N GLN A 153 -8.46 0.82 -13.13
CA GLN A 153 -7.92 2.14 -12.71
C GLN A 153 -8.88 3.30 -12.93
N THR A 154 -10.17 3.11 -12.66
CA THR A 154 -11.19 4.15 -12.73
C THR A 154 -11.72 4.49 -11.33
N GLN A 155 -12.11 5.75 -11.12
CA GLN A 155 -12.68 6.22 -9.85
C GLN A 155 -14.04 5.56 -9.53
N THR A 156 -14.75 5.05 -10.55
CA THR A 156 -16.08 4.42 -10.42
C THR A 156 -16.03 2.91 -10.34
N SER A 157 -14.88 2.28 -10.62
CA SER A 157 -14.74 0.81 -10.74
C SER A 157 -15.33 0.05 -9.55
N LEU A 158 -15.11 0.52 -8.32
CA LEU A 158 -15.65 -0.13 -7.13
C LEU A 158 -17.19 -0.18 -7.13
N LEU A 159 -17.85 0.93 -7.49
CA LEU A 159 -19.31 0.99 -7.58
C LEU A 159 -19.85 0.19 -8.77
N GLU A 160 -19.07 0.09 -9.84
CA GLU A 160 -19.38 -0.79 -10.98
C GLU A 160 -19.35 -2.26 -10.57
N ASP A 161 -18.37 -2.66 -9.77
CA ASP A 161 -18.28 -4.02 -9.26
C ASP A 161 -19.38 -4.34 -8.24
N MET A 162 -19.71 -3.39 -7.36
CA MET A 162 -20.85 -3.51 -6.44
C MET A 162 -22.17 -3.69 -7.21
N ALA A 163 -22.37 -2.92 -8.29
CA ALA A 163 -23.54 -3.08 -9.16
C ALA A 163 -23.55 -4.45 -9.84
N ALA A 164 -22.39 -4.92 -10.33
CA ALA A 164 -22.26 -6.19 -11.04
C ALA A 164 -22.60 -7.41 -10.16
N VAL A 165 -22.30 -7.34 -8.86
CA VAL A 165 -22.68 -8.39 -7.89
C VAL A 165 -24.09 -8.19 -7.31
N GLY A 166 -24.80 -7.14 -7.72
CA GLY A 166 -26.14 -6.85 -7.25
C GLY A 166 -26.20 -6.36 -5.79
N GLN A 167 -25.13 -5.72 -5.29
CA GLN A 167 -25.18 -5.08 -3.98
C GLN A 167 -26.03 -3.81 -4.05
N ASP A 168 -27.05 -3.72 -3.19
CA ASP A 168 -27.91 -2.55 -3.06
C ASP A 168 -27.52 -1.78 -1.81
N SER A 169 -26.94 -0.59 -2.00
CA SER A 169 -26.53 0.30 -0.93
C SER A 169 -27.10 1.69 -1.15
N ARG A 170 -27.92 2.15 -0.20
CA ARG A 170 -28.65 3.41 -0.27
C ARG A 170 -27.85 4.54 0.32
N ILE A 171 -27.84 5.70 -0.33
CA ILE A 171 -27.22 6.91 0.24
C ILE A 171 -28.11 7.39 1.41
N ILE A 172 -27.52 7.54 2.59
CA ILE A 172 -28.25 7.89 3.84
C ILE A 172 -27.84 9.23 4.44
N LYS A 173 -26.70 9.79 4.04
CA LYS A 173 -26.24 11.12 4.42
C LYS A 173 -25.50 11.71 3.24
N VAL A 174 -25.64 13.01 3.03
CA VAL A 174 -24.84 13.82 2.12
C VAL A 174 -24.29 15.01 2.90
N ALA A 175 -23.01 15.35 2.70
CA ALA A 175 -22.31 16.40 3.42
C ALA A 175 -21.29 17.13 2.52
N SER A 176 -21.66 17.35 1.25
CA SER A 176 -20.83 18.05 0.28
C SER A 176 -21.66 19.06 -0.51
N GLY A 177 -21.09 20.23 -0.84
CA GLY A 177 -21.78 21.28 -1.58
C GLY A 177 -22.29 20.85 -2.96
N GLY A 178 -21.77 19.76 -3.51
CA GLY A 178 -22.23 19.18 -4.78
C GLY A 178 -23.32 18.13 -4.69
N LEU A 179 -23.71 17.70 -3.49
CA LEU A 179 -24.69 16.65 -3.26
C LEU A 179 -25.88 17.22 -2.48
N ASP A 180 -27.06 17.18 -3.09
CA ASP A 180 -28.31 17.63 -2.49
C ASP A 180 -29.15 16.45 -1.95
N GLU A 181 -30.28 16.76 -1.32
CA GLU A 181 -31.20 15.77 -0.74
C GLU A 181 -31.77 14.78 -1.78
N THR A 182 -31.70 15.09 -3.09
CA THR A 182 -32.23 14.22 -4.14
C THR A 182 -31.39 12.98 -4.41
N PHE A 183 -30.21 12.88 -3.78
CA PHE A 183 -29.41 11.66 -3.75
C PHE A 183 -29.84 10.69 -2.63
N LEU A 184 -30.53 11.18 -1.60
CA LEU A 184 -30.92 10.36 -0.46
C LEU A 184 -31.85 9.22 -0.90
N TRP A 185 -31.58 8.03 -0.39
CA TRP A 185 -32.26 6.78 -0.72
C TRP A 185 -32.07 6.24 -2.15
N GLU A 186 -31.24 6.88 -2.98
CA GLU A 186 -30.79 6.28 -4.25
C GLU A 186 -29.78 5.15 -4.01
N ASN A 187 -29.78 4.14 -4.88
CA ASN A 187 -28.72 3.13 -4.86
C ASN A 187 -27.44 3.73 -5.43
N VAL A 188 -26.41 3.84 -4.59
CA VAL A 188 -25.11 4.44 -4.93
C VAL A 188 -24.44 3.77 -6.15
N ALA A 189 -24.68 2.48 -6.36
CA ALA A 189 -24.07 1.70 -7.43
C ALA A 189 -24.83 1.81 -8.77
N GLU A 190 -26.03 2.40 -8.79
CA GLU A 190 -26.84 2.54 -9.99
C GLU A 190 -26.16 3.45 -11.03
N ALA A 191 -26.21 3.08 -12.31
CA ALA A 191 -25.53 3.82 -13.39
C ALA A 191 -25.89 5.31 -13.42
N ARG A 192 -27.17 5.65 -13.19
CA ARG A 192 -27.64 7.04 -13.13
C ARG A 192 -27.03 7.79 -11.96
N THR A 193 -27.07 7.21 -10.76
CA THR A 193 -26.54 7.82 -9.53
C THR A 193 -25.03 7.99 -9.61
N ARG A 194 -24.29 6.99 -10.08
CA ARG A 194 -22.83 7.08 -10.31
C ARG A 194 -22.49 8.24 -11.24
N LEU A 195 -23.19 8.40 -12.36
CA LEU A 195 -22.95 9.49 -13.30
C LEU A 195 -23.20 10.87 -12.66
N ARG A 196 -24.23 10.97 -11.81
CA ARG A 196 -24.51 12.20 -11.05
C ARG A 196 -23.41 12.49 -10.02
N LEU A 197 -22.92 11.47 -9.30
CA LEU A 197 -21.82 11.59 -8.34
C LEU A 197 -20.53 12.04 -9.03
N SER A 198 -20.18 11.45 -10.18
CA SER A 198 -19.02 11.88 -10.98
C SER A 198 -19.13 13.35 -11.39
N LYS A 199 -20.28 13.78 -11.91
CA LYS A 199 -20.52 15.19 -12.28
C LYS A 199 -20.46 16.13 -11.07
N ALA A 200 -20.97 15.71 -9.92
CA ALA A 200 -20.91 16.49 -8.69
C ALA A 200 -19.46 16.67 -8.21
N ALA A 201 -18.66 15.59 -8.25
CA ALA A 201 -17.25 15.63 -7.90
C ALA A 201 -16.42 16.52 -8.84
N GLU A 202 -16.75 16.55 -10.14
CA GLU A 202 -16.10 17.43 -11.12
C GLU A 202 -16.38 18.92 -10.85
N ARG A 203 -17.61 19.28 -10.48
CA ARG A 203 -18.06 20.69 -10.34
C ARG A 203 -17.39 21.47 -9.21
N PHE A 204 -16.98 20.81 -8.13
CA PHE A 204 -16.41 21.48 -6.94
C PHE A 204 -14.87 21.49 -6.92
N GLY A 205 -14.23 21.16 -8.05
CA GLY A 205 -12.78 21.33 -8.24
C GLY A 205 -11.89 20.37 -7.44
N THR A 206 -12.43 19.64 -6.47
CA THR A 206 -11.77 18.53 -5.80
C THR A 206 -12.10 17.24 -6.53
N VAL A 207 -11.40 16.95 -7.62
CA VAL A 207 -11.23 15.56 -8.09
C VAL A 207 -10.28 14.86 -7.11
N GLY A 208 -10.67 14.81 -5.84
CA GLY A 208 -10.00 13.99 -4.85
C GLY A 208 -10.19 12.54 -5.26
N VAL A 209 -9.09 11.78 -5.30
CA VAL A 209 -9.15 10.33 -5.51
C VAL A 209 -10.11 9.78 -4.45
N GLY A 210 -11.21 9.14 -4.89
CA GLY A 210 -12.23 8.56 -4.00
C GLY A 210 -13.44 9.42 -3.64
N ALA A 211 -13.56 10.68 -4.09
CA ALA A 211 -14.75 11.51 -3.79
C ALA A 211 -16.06 10.87 -4.31
N VAL A 212 -16.00 10.25 -5.50
CA VAL A 212 -17.12 9.48 -6.07
C VAL A 212 -17.49 8.25 -5.23
N LEU A 213 -16.57 7.79 -4.37
CA LEU A 213 -16.76 6.67 -3.46
C LEU A 213 -17.19 7.09 -2.05
N GLY A 214 -17.28 8.40 -1.76
CA GLY A 214 -17.65 8.95 -0.45
C GLY A 214 -16.52 8.94 0.58
N GLU A 215 -15.25 8.78 0.16
CA GLU A 215 -14.10 8.68 1.06
C GLU A 215 -13.78 9.97 1.82
N GLY A 216 -14.14 11.13 1.28
CA GLY A 216 -14.00 12.43 1.94
C GLY A 216 -15.15 12.75 2.90
N GLY A 217 -16.05 11.80 3.15
CA GLY A 217 -17.27 12.01 3.92
C GLY A 217 -18.35 12.72 3.12
N GLU A 218 -18.23 12.79 1.79
CA GLU A 218 -19.21 13.46 0.93
C GLU A 218 -20.60 12.85 1.06
N PHE A 219 -20.66 11.53 1.27
CA PHE A 219 -21.89 10.81 1.56
C PHE A 219 -21.62 9.54 2.36
N GLU A 220 -22.63 9.09 3.10
CA GLU A 220 -22.65 7.79 3.77
C GLU A 220 -23.69 6.88 3.14
N THR A 221 -23.52 5.57 3.30
CA THR A 221 -24.42 4.57 2.71
C THR A 221 -24.92 3.56 3.73
N LEU A 222 -25.99 2.86 3.38
CA LEU A 222 -26.53 1.73 4.10
C LEU A 222 -26.84 0.60 3.13
N ALA A 223 -26.21 -0.56 3.30
CA ALA A 223 -26.52 -1.75 2.51
C ALA A 223 -27.84 -2.38 2.96
N ILE A 224 -28.77 -2.58 2.03
CA ILE A 224 -30.09 -3.16 2.36
C ILE A 224 -30.29 -4.55 1.77
N SER A 225 -29.54 -4.89 0.71
CA SER A 225 -29.52 -6.24 0.15
C SER A 225 -28.26 -6.47 -0.67
N GLY A 226 -28.03 -7.71 -1.09
CA GLY A 226 -26.91 -8.04 -1.94
C GLY A 226 -26.90 -9.51 -2.36
N PRO A 227 -25.75 -10.02 -2.83
CA PRO A 227 -25.66 -11.34 -3.42
C PRO A 227 -25.83 -12.48 -2.40
N ALA A 228 -26.47 -13.57 -2.84
CA ALA A 228 -26.85 -14.73 -2.03
C ALA A 228 -25.71 -15.40 -1.22
N PRO A 229 -24.44 -15.46 -1.67
CA PRO A 229 -23.34 -16.01 -0.86
C PRO A 229 -23.13 -15.30 0.49
N LEU A 230 -23.61 -14.06 0.61
CA LEU A 230 -23.55 -13.29 1.86
C LEU A 230 -24.96 -13.04 2.43
N TRP A 231 -25.93 -12.66 1.59
CA TRP A 231 -27.25 -12.22 2.02
C TRP A 231 -28.29 -13.36 1.99
N LYS A 232 -28.87 -13.67 3.15
CA LYS A 232 -29.98 -14.63 3.32
C LYS A 232 -31.35 -13.96 3.21
N GLY A 233 -31.39 -12.63 3.31
CA GLY A 233 -32.60 -11.82 3.17
C GLY A 233 -32.25 -10.37 2.93
N SER A 234 -33.27 -9.56 2.67
CA SER A 234 -33.14 -8.12 2.45
C SER A 234 -33.74 -7.35 3.62
N ILE A 235 -33.16 -6.21 3.93
CA ILE A 235 -33.71 -5.23 4.86
C ILE A 235 -34.69 -4.36 4.09
N VAL A 236 -35.95 -4.33 4.51
CA VAL A 236 -37.04 -3.61 3.86
C VAL A 236 -37.53 -2.50 4.78
N ILE A 237 -37.63 -1.29 4.20
CA ILE A 237 -38.16 -0.10 4.85
C ILE A 237 -39.29 0.41 3.94
N ALA A 238 -40.47 0.63 4.50
CA ALA A 238 -41.58 1.21 3.75
C ALA A 238 -41.23 2.67 3.34
N PRO A 239 -41.66 3.15 2.15
CA PRO A 239 -41.35 4.51 1.71
C PRO A 239 -41.74 5.60 2.73
N ASP A 240 -42.89 5.45 3.38
CA ASP A 240 -43.38 6.40 4.40
C ASP A 240 -42.52 6.44 5.68
N ASN A 241 -41.66 5.43 5.86
CA ASN A 241 -40.77 5.27 7.00
C ASN A 241 -39.33 5.72 6.70
N VAL A 242 -39.08 6.27 5.51
CA VAL A 242 -37.82 6.95 5.15
C VAL A 242 -38.08 8.46 5.19
N LYS A 243 -37.56 9.14 6.21
CA LYS A 243 -37.76 10.58 6.40
C LYS A 243 -36.46 11.33 6.19
N ILE A 244 -36.46 12.29 5.28
CA ILE A 244 -35.32 13.19 5.08
C ILE A 244 -35.28 14.20 6.23
N VAL A 245 -34.11 14.33 6.84
CA VAL A 245 -33.82 15.27 7.92
C VAL A 245 -32.73 16.23 7.40
N PRO A 246 -33.05 17.53 7.24
CA PRO A 246 -32.04 18.52 6.89
C PRO A 246 -31.06 18.68 8.06
N GLY A 247 -29.76 18.71 7.74
CA GLY A 247 -28.68 18.94 8.69
C GLY A 247 -28.11 20.36 8.59
N GLU A 248 -27.01 20.60 9.30
CA GLU A 248 -26.29 21.87 9.27
C GLU A 248 -25.41 22.00 8.01
N ALA A 249 -25.05 23.23 7.65
CA ALA A 249 -24.09 23.53 6.57
C ALA A 249 -24.39 22.89 5.20
N GLY A 250 -25.67 22.64 4.88
CA GLY A 250 -26.07 22.03 3.61
C GLY A 250 -25.99 20.50 3.60
N SER A 251 -25.75 19.87 4.75
CA SER A 251 -25.89 18.41 4.89
C SER A 251 -27.35 17.99 4.99
N ALA A 252 -27.64 16.74 4.62
CA ALA A 252 -28.95 16.12 4.81
C ALA A 252 -28.77 14.62 5.07
N SER A 253 -29.66 14.03 5.85
CA SER A 253 -29.63 12.61 6.19
C SER A 253 -31.02 11.97 6.16
N VAL A 254 -31.08 10.64 6.25
CA VAL A 254 -32.34 9.90 6.40
C VAL A 254 -32.49 9.36 7.81
N ARG A 255 -33.68 9.55 8.37
CA ARG A 255 -34.16 8.82 9.55
C ARG A 255 -35.03 7.65 9.09
N LEU A 256 -34.67 6.46 9.55
CA LEU A 256 -35.31 5.21 9.19
C LEU A 256 -36.15 4.69 10.34
N ALA A 257 -37.39 4.26 10.06
CA ALA A 257 -38.29 3.65 11.03
C ALA A 257 -38.78 2.28 10.54
N GLU A 258 -39.16 1.40 11.48
CA GLU A 258 -39.84 0.12 11.22
C GLU A 258 -39.16 -0.76 10.14
N ALA A 259 -37.84 -0.76 10.10
CA ALA A 259 -37.09 -1.63 9.21
C ALA A 259 -37.27 -3.11 9.62
N THR A 260 -37.47 -3.98 8.64
CA THR A 260 -37.67 -5.42 8.88
C THR A 260 -36.83 -6.25 7.92
N VAL A 261 -36.52 -7.49 8.30
CA VAL A 261 -35.81 -8.43 7.43
C VAL A 261 -36.82 -9.34 6.73
N VAL A 262 -36.76 -9.36 5.39
CA VAL A 262 -37.48 -10.31 4.56
C VAL A 262 -36.48 -11.35 4.06
N LEU A 263 -36.59 -12.57 4.59
CA LEU A 263 -35.73 -13.69 4.18
C LEU A 263 -36.08 -14.13 2.76
N THR A 264 -35.05 -14.41 1.96
CA THR A 264 -35.22 -14.98 0.63
C THR A 264 -35.70 -16.42 0.78
N ALA A 265 -36.80 -16.78 0.13
CA ALA A 265 -37.29 -18.17 0.16
C ALA A 265 -36.20 -19.12 -0.34
N ASP A 266 -36.06 -20.27 0.35
CA ASP A 266 -35.04 -21.29 0.07
C ASP A 266 -35.26 -21.88 -1.33
N GLN A 267 -34.71 -21.22 -2.36
CA GLN A 267 -34.71 -21.74 -3.72
C GLN A 267 -33.69 -22.88 -3.76
N GLY A 268 -34.19 -24.09 -3.51
CA GLY A 268 -33.42 -25.33 -3.36
C GLY A 268 -32.17 -25.40 -4.24
N SER A 269 -31.01 -25.48 -3.57
CA SER A 269 -29.70 -25.95 -4.06
C SER A 269 -29.21 -25.51 -5.46
N GLY A 270 -29.72 -24.41 -6.01
CA GLY A 270 -29.37 -23.94 -7.36
C GLY A 270 -28.89 -22.49 -7.44
N ALA A 271 -29.01 -21.71 -6.37
CA ALA A 271 -28.45 -20.36 -6.31
C ALA A 271 -26.92 -20.46 -6.37
N LEU A 272 -26.32 -19.85 -7.39
CA LEU A 272 -24.87 -19.83 -7.64
C LEU A 272 -24.12 -19.57 -6.34
N THR A 273 -23.52 -20.62 -5.77
CA THR A 273 -22.68 -20.53 -4.55
C THR A 273 -21.44 -19.65 -4.77
N ASN A 274 -21.14 -19.31 -6.03
CA ASN A 274 -20.12 -18.37 -6.44
C ASN A 274 -20.75 -17.24 -7.25
N VAL A 275 -21.02 -16.10 -6.62
CA VAL A 275 -21.16 -14.84 -7.37
C VAL A 275 -19.75 -14.41 -7.75
N PRO A 276 -19.44 -14.24 -9.06
CA PRO A 276 -18.10 -13.86 -9.48
C PRO A 276 -17.84 -12.40 -9.11
N VAL A 277 -17.24 -12.19 -7.94
CA VAL A 277 -16.68 -10.90 -7.56
C VAL A 277 -15.41 -10.67 -8.39
N ARG A 278 -15.25 -9.49 -8.98
CA ARG A 278 -14.05 -9.16 -9.76
C ARG A 278 -12.83 -9.11 -8.85
N VAL A 279 -11.91 -10.05 -8.98
CA VAL A 279 -10.60 -10.00 -8.33
C VAL A 279 -9.63 -9.27 -9.26
N PRO A 280 -8.96 -8.19 -8.81
CA PRO A 280 -7.96 -7.50 -9.62
C PRO A 280 -6.83 -8.44 -10.08
N SER A 281 -6.35 -8.25 -11.31
CA SER A 281 -5.23 -9.02 -11.83
C SER A 281 -3.95 -8.77 -11.02
N LEU A 282 -3.08 -9.79 -10.96
CA LEU A 282 -1.81 -9.71 -10.23
C LEU A 282 -0.92 -8.57 -10.75
N LEU A 283 -0.83 -8.45 -12.09
CA LEU A 283 -0.12 -7.39 -12.77
C LEU A 283 -1.09 -6.33 -13.30
N GLU A 284 -0.68 -5.07 -13.21
CA GLU A 284 -1.29 -3.97 -13.95
C GLU A 284 -0.98 -4.11 -15.44
N ALA A 285 -1.85 -3.55 -16.29
CA ALA A 285 -1.73 -3.69 -17.75
C ALA A 285 -0.34 -3.37 -18.30
N ARG A 286 0.33 -2.34 -17.76
CA ARG A 286 1.71 -1.98 -18.11
C ARG A 286 2.72 -3.09 -17.77
N PHE A 287 2.60 -3.68 -16.59
CA PHE A 287 3.53 -4.72 -16.12
C PHE A 287 3.23 -6.06 -16.78
N GLU A 288 1.97 -6.32 -17.13
CA GLU A 288 1.56 -7.45 -17.96
C GLU A 288 2.16 -7.34 -19.38
N ALA A 289 2.06 -6.17 -20.01
CA ALA A 289 2.69 -5.92 -21.30
C ALA A 289 4.21 -6.05 -21.23
N MET A 290 4.84 -5.56 -20.15
CA MET A 290 6.27 -5.73 -19.91
C MET A 290 6.66 -7.20 -19.71
N LEU A 291 5.87 -7.96 -18.95
CA LEU A 291 6.07 -9.41 -18.79
C LEU A 291 6.06 -10.11 -20.14
N GLN A 292 5.05 -9.85 -20.97
CA GLN A 292 4.93 -10.44 -22.30
C GLN A 292 6.10 -10.03 -23.20
N ALA A 293 6.50 -8.75 -23.20
CA ALA A 293 7.64 -8.27 -23.95
C ALA A 293 8.94 -8.99 -23.53
N MET A 294 9.14 -9.18 -22.23
CA MET A 294 10.31 -9.88 -21.68
C MET A 294 10.30 -11.38 -22.00
N GLN A 295 9.14 -12.04 -21.94
CA GLN A 295 9.01 -13.46 -22.27
C GLN A 295 9.21 -13.75 -23.77
N ASN A 296 8.88 -12.79 -24.63
CA ASN A 296 9.04 -12.92 -26.09
C ASN A 296 10.46 -12.60 -26.59
N LYS A 297 11.37 -12.12 -25.73
CA LYS A 297 12.76 -11.86 -26.13
C LYS A 297 13.50 -13.16 -26.43
N SER A 298 14.19 -13.20 -27.57
CA SER A 298 15.03 -14.33 -27.99
C SER A 298 16.34 -14.42 -27.19
N SER A 299 16.88 -13.29 -26.75
CA SER A 299 18.09 -13.19 -25.93
C SER A 299 18.02 -11.96 -25.00
N PHE A 300 18.84 -11.99 -23.96
CA PHE A 300 19.05 -10.89 -23.02
C PHE A 300 20.48 -10.34 -23.15
N ASP A 301 20.96 -10.20 -24.38
CA ASP A 301 22.31 -9.70 -24.64
C ASP A 301 22.41 -8.22 -24.21
N LEU A 302 23.54 -7.86 -23.60
CA LEU A 302 23.78 -6.51 -23.11
C LEU A 302 24.03 -5.57 -24.29
N ASP A 303 23.28 -4.47 -24.35
CA ASP A 303 23.55 -3.37 -25.27
C ASP A 303 24.31 -2.23 -24.59
N ASP A 304 24.78 -1.27 -25.39
CA ASP A 304 25.54 -0.10 -24.93
C ASP A 304 24.74 0.76 -23.93
N HIS A 305 23.41 0.77 -24.05
CA HIS A 305 22.54 1.53 -23.18
C HIS A 305 22.47 0.90 -21.79
N ILE A 306 22.28 -0.43 -21.70
CA ILE A 306 22.36 -1.20 -20.45
C ILE A 306 23.73 -1.03 -19.80
N SER A 307 24.78 -1.15 -20.61
CA SER A 307 26.15 -0.99 -20.15
C SER A 307 26.40 0.38 -19.53
N THR A 308 25.77 1.44 -20.04
CA THR A 308 25.93 2.80 -19.54
C THR A 308 25.30 3.00 -18.15
N PHE A 309 24.06 2.55 -17.92
CA PHE A 309 23.39 2.75 -16.62
C PHE A 309 23.74 1.67 -15.58
N CYS A 310 24.33 0.55 -15.99
CA CYS A 310 24.79 -0.50 -15.07
C CYS A 310 26.25 -0.34 -14.61
N GLN A 311 26.92 0.75 -15.01
CA GLN A 311 28.24 1.08 -14.50
C GLN A 311 28.18 1.32 -12.99
N THR A 312 29.00 0.59 -12.24
CA THR A 312 29.15 0.81 -10.81
C THR A 312 29.82 2.17 -10.58
N PRO A 313 29.20 3.09 -9.81
CA PRO A 313 29.82 4.38 -9.52
C PRO A 313 31.19 4.21 -8.85
N ALA A 314 32.18 5.03 -9.22
CA ALA A 314 33.50 4.97 -8.60
C ALA A 314 33.42 5.40 -7.12
N ALA A 315 34.17 4.73 -6.25
CA ALA A 315 34.17 5.00 -4.81
C ALA A 315 34.63 6.44 -4.46
N ASP A 316 35.44 7.06 -5.32
CA ASP A 316 35.98 8.42 -5.16
C ASP A 316 34.99 9.53 -5.61
N SER A 317 33.81 9.15 -6.12
CA SER A 317 32.77 10.10 -6.57
C SER A 317 31.94 10.68 -5.41
N ALA A 318 32.21 10.24 -4.18
CA ALA A 318 31.52 10.74 -2.99
C ALA A 318 32.05 12.15 -2.65
N HIS A 319 31.27 13.17 -2.97
CA HIS A 319 31.49 14.51 -2.44
C HIS A 319 30.65 14.71 -1.19
N ASP A 320 31.26 15.26 -0.14
CA ASP A 320 30.54 15.90 0.97
C ASP A 320 29.78 17.10 0.40
N ASP A 321 28.56 16.87 -0.11
CA ASP A 321 27.65 17.96 -0.42
C ASP A 321 27.25 18.61 0.91
N GLU A 322 27.39 19.93 1.05
CA GLU A 322 26.86 20.67 2.20
C GLU A 322 25.33 20.42 2.36
N ARG A 323 24.61 20.03 1.29
CA ARG A 323 23.20 19.59 1.33
C ARG A 323 22.99 18.15 1.84
N LEU A 324 24.02 17.30 1.81
CA LEU A 324 24.05 15.95 2.38
C LEU A 324 24.61 15.93 3.82
N SER A 325 25.05 17.07 4.36
CA SER A 325 25.57 17.20 5.74
C SER A 325 24.62 16.71 6.84
N ALA A 326 23.32 16.59 6.53
CA ALA A 326 22.29 16.07 7.44
C ALA A 326 22.17 14.53 7.45
N VAL A 327 22.67 13.83 6.43
CA VAL A 327 22.58 12.36 6.32
C VAL A 327 23.82 11.74 6.97
N ARG A 328 23.61 10.90 7.99
CA ARG A 328 24.69 10.21 8.70
C ARG A 328 24.54 8.70 8.49
N VAL A 329 25.68 8.01 8.38
CA VAL A 329 25.70 6.55 8.21
C VAL A 329 26.48 5.91 9.35
N LEU A 330 25.87 4.93 10.00
CA LEU A 330 26.57 3.96 10.85
C LEU A 330 26.64 2.67 10.06
N ALA A 331 27.78 2.38 9.45
CA ALA A 331 27.94 1.22 8.57
C ALA A 331 28.47 0.00 9.36
N ASP A 332 28.04 -1.19 8.93
CA ASP A 332 28.61 -2.50 9.25
C ASP A 332 28.78 -2.76 10.75
N CYS A 333 27.81 -2.33 11.55
CA CYS A 333 27.85 -2.53 12.99
C CYS A 333 27.68 -4.03 13.29
N THR A 334 28.69 -4.63 13.93
CA THR A 334 28.72 -6.05 14.34
C THR A 334 28.73 -6.15 15.87
N GLY A 335 28.00 -7.11 16.45
CA GLY A 335 27.77 -7.22 17.90
C GLY A 335 28.47 -8.40 18.55
N GLU A 336 28.63 -8.33 19.87
CA GLU A 336 29.04 -9.48 20.68
C GLU A 336 27.87 -10.43 20.92
N GLY A 337 28.16 -11.72 21.12
CA GLY A 337 27.17 -12.75 21.42
C GLY A 337 27.29 -13.99 20.54
N THR A 338 26.72 -15.11 21.01
CA THR A 338 26.79 -16.42 20.35
C THR A 338 25.59 -16.73 19.45
N THR A 339 24.59 -15.85 19.41
CA THR A 339 23.38 -16.00 18.59
C THR A 339 23.09 -14.71 17.84
N ALA A 340 22.42 -14.79 16.69
CA ALA A 340 22.05 -13.62 15.90
C ALA A 340 21.13 -12.66 16.69
N ALA A 341 20.22 -13.20 17.51
CA ALA A 341 19.38 -12.40 18.40
C ALA A 341 20.21 -11.60 19.42
N ALA A 342 21.19 -12.23 20.08
CA ALA A 342 22.07 -11.56 21.04
C ALA A 342 22.94 -10.48 20.36
N GLN A 343 23.51 -10.78 19.19
CA GLN A 343 24.28 -9.80 18.42
C GLN A 343 23.42 -8.63 17.96
N THR A 344 22.16 -8.88 17.57
CA THR A 344 21.19 -7.82 17.21
C THR A 344 20.98 -6.87 18.38
N GLN A 345 20.75 -7.41 19.59
CA GLN A 345 20.59 -6.60 20.79
C GLN A 345 21.84 -5.75 21.07
N ALA A 346 23.03 -6.37 21.06
CA ALA A 346 24.30 -5.65 21.29
C ALA A 346 24.60 -4.58 20.22
N ILE A 347 24.16 -4.77 18.97
CA ILE A 347 24.27 -3.75 17.92
C ILE A 347 23.32 -2.60 18.19
N MET A 348 22.04 -2.90 18.43
CA MET A 348 21.00 -1.88 18.60
C MET A 348 21.20 -1.04 19.86
N ASP A 349 21.64 -1.63 20.97
CA ASP A 349 21.96 -0.89 22.20
C ASP A 349 23.08 0.15 21.96
N ARG A 350 24.17 -0.26 21.28
CA ARG A 350 25.26 0.66 20.93
C ARG A 350 24.84 1.73 19.91
N VAL A 351 23.95 1.39 18.99
CA VAL A 351 23.38 2.35 18.04
C VAL A 351 22.59 3.42 18.81
N ILE A 352 21.77 3.02 19.78
CA ILE A 352 21.00 3.97 20.61
C ILE A 352 21.94 4.90 21.37
N ASP A 353 23.00 4.36 21.98
CA ASP A 353 24.00 5.17 22.67
C ASP A 353 24.69 6.15 21.72
N ALA A 354 25.06 5.70 20.51
CA ALA A 354 25.70 6.54 19.51
C ALA A 354 24.79 7.64 18.96
N LEU A 355 23.48 7.37 18.85
CA LEU A 355 22.46 8.36 18.49
C LEU A 355 22.31 9.39 19.61
N ALA A 356 22.17 8.93 20.86
CA ALA A 356 21.98 9.79 22.03
C ALA A 356 23.16 10.76 22.23
N GLN A 357 24.40 10.31 22.02
CA GLN A 357 25.61 11.16 22.07
C GLN A 357 25.57 12.32 21.05
N LYS A 358 24.78 12.19 19.98
CA LYS A 358 24.63 13.20 18.92
C LYS A 358 23.31 13.98 19.04
N GLY A 359 22.55 13.77 20.12
CA GLY A 359 21.22 14.38 20.30
C GLY A 359 20.16 13.83 19.34
N LEU A 360 20.37 12.64 18.79
CA LEU A 360 19.46 11.95 17.87
C LEU A 360 18.77 10.79 18.59
N THR A 361 17.69 10.29 17.99
CA THR A 361 16.89 9.19 18.51
C THR A 361 16.70 8.11 17.47
N ILE A 362 16.21 6.94 17.88
CA ILE A 362 15.88 5.85 16.96
C ILE A 362 14.81 6.25 15.92
N ALA A 363 14.02 7.29 16.19
CA ALA A 363 13.03 7.83 15.27
C ALA A 363 13.66 8.59 14.08
N ASP A 364 14.93 9.00 14.18
CA ASP A 364 15.68 9.67 13.11
C ASP A 364 16.28 8.68 12.11
N VAL A 365 16.14 7.37 12.34
CA VAL A 365 16.61 6.34 11.41
C VAL A 365 15.66 6.24 10.22
N ALA A 366 16.15 6.51 9.01
CA ALA A 366 15.37 6.49 7.78
C ALA A 366 15.39 5.11 7.10
N ASN A 367 16.56 4.47 7.08
CA ASN A 367 16.74 3.18 6.43
C ASN A 367 17.76 2.31 7.18
N THR A 368 17.57 1.00 7.09
CA THR A 368 18.47 -0.02 7.64
C THR A 368 18.77 -1.10 6.61
N THR A 369 20.01 -1.56 6.56
CA THR A 369 20.42 -2.74 5.82
C THR A 369 20.93 -3.77 6.82
N ILE A 370 20.24 -4.92 6.90
CA ILE A 370 20.64 -6.04 7.76
C ILE A 370 21.24 -7.12 6.86
N VAL A 371 22.49 -7.49 7.12
CA VAL A 371 23.13 -8.62 6.44
C VAL A 371 23.23 -9.77 7.42
N LEU A 372 22.60 -10.89 7.11
CA LEU A 372 22.63 -12.10 7.92
C LEU A 372 23.68 -13.08 7.36
N ARG A 373 24.31 -13.85 8.23
CA ARG A 373 25.14 -14.99 7.81
C ARG A 373 24.28 -16.12 7.25
N ASN A 374 23.12 -16.37 7.87
CA ASN A 374 22.14 -17.35 7.42
C ASN A 374 20.72 -16.74 7.48
N MET A 375 19.91 -16.95 6.45
CA MET A 375 18.51 -16.49 6.39
C MET A 375 17.62 -17.18 7.43
N ASP A 376 18.02 -18.33 7.97
CA ASP A 376 17.31 -19.01 9.06
C ASP A 376 17.21 -18.13 10.33
N ASP A 377 18.16 -17.22 10.54
CA ASP A 377 18.16 -16.30 11.69
C ASP A 377 17.09 -15.20 11.58
N PHE A 378 16.50 -14.98 10.39
CA PHE A 378 15.55 -13.90 10.12
C PHE A 378 14.38 -13.85 11.11
N ALA A 379 13.80 -15.00 11.45
CA ALA A 379 12.68 -15.09 12.38
C ALA A 379 13.07 -14.71 13.81
N SER A 380 14.30 -14.98 14.23
CA SER A 380 14.80 -14.68 15.58
C SER A 380 15.24 -13.22 15.75
N VAL A 381 15.76 -12.60 14.68
CA VAL A 381 16.23 -11.21 14.66
C VAL A 381 15.08 -10.22 14.69
N ASN A 382 13.99 -10.51 13.96
CA ASN A 382 12.87 -9.59 13.78
C ASN A 382 12.24 -9.11 15.11
N PRO A 383 11.88 -9.97 16.09
CA PRO A 383 11.28 -9.51 17.35
C PRO A 383 12.21 -8.58 18.15
N ILE A 384 13.51 -8.88 18.19
CA ILE A 384 14.50 -8.07 18.92
C ILE A 384 14.65 -6.71 18.24
N TYR A 385 14.92 -6.69 16.93
CA TYR A 385 15.03 -5.45 16.16
C TYR A 385 13.75 -4.60 16.27
N GLY A 386 12.58 -5.23 16.14
CA GLY A 386 11.28 -4.54 16.20
C GLY A 386 11.01 -3.87 17.54
N SER A 387 11.48 -4.44 18.66
CA SER A 387 11.27 -3.91 20.01
C SER A 387 11.84 -2.50 20.23
N TYR A 388 12.83 -2.10 19.44
CA TYR A 388 13.43 -0.76 19.50
C TYR A 388 12.59 0.32 18.80
N PHE A 389 11.66 -0.07 17.94
CA PHE A 389 10.78 0.84 17.21
C PHE A 389 9.38 0.79 17.78
N SER A 390 9.21 1.42 18.95
CA SER A 390 7.90 1.50 19.62
C SER A 390 6.90 2.38 18.87
N LYS A 391 7.38 3.39 18.12
CA LYS A 391 6.54 4.30 17.33
C LYS A 391 6.23 3.73 15.94
N PRO A 392 5.10 4.15 15.31
CA PRO A 392 4.75 3.74 13.95
C PRO A 392 5.81 4.18 12.95
N ASN A 393 5.75 3.55 11.78
CA ASN A 393 6.71 3.74 10.70
C ASN A 393 8.16 3.41 11.11
N PRO A 394 8.49 2.17 11.50
CA PRO A 394 9.89 1.75 11.60
C PRO A 394 10.64 2.03 10.28
N PRO A 395 11.97 2.12 10.28
CA PRO A 395 12.77 2.45 9.10
C PRO A 395 12.43 1.59 7.88
N ALA A 396 12.70 2.12 6.69
CA ALA A 396 12.79 1.27 5.49
C ALA A 396 13.90 0.25 5.71
N ARG A 397 13.73 -0.98 5.20
CA ARG A 397 14.68 -2.06 5.50
C ARG A 397 14.97 -2.95 4.31
N VAL A 398 16.24 -3.28 4.16
CA VAL A 398 16.73 -4.35 3.29
C VAL A 398 17.29 -5.44 4.19
N THR A 399 16.98 -6.71 3.91
CA THR A 399 17.53 -7.83 4.69
C THR A 399 17.90 -8.98 3.77
N VAL A 400 19.19 -9.30 3.69
CA VAL A 400 19.73 -10.34 2.81
C VAL A 400 20.65 -11.26 3.58
N ALA A 401 20.79 -12.51 3.15
CA ALA A 401 21.83 -13.40 3.65
C ALA A 401 23.04 -13.34 2.74
N CYS A 402 24.21 -13.04 3.30
CA CYS A 402 25.48 -12.96 2.57
C CYS A 402 26.62 -13.23 3.57
N ALA A 403 27.11 -14.47 3.61
CA ALA A 403 27.99 -14.92 4.69
C ALA A 403 29.43 -14.39 4.57
N ASP A 404 29.92 -14.19 3.36
CA ASP A 404 31.31 -13.83 3.04
C ASP A 404 31.61 -12.32 3.14
N VAL A 405 30.58 -11.47 3.13
CA VAL A 405 30.72 -10.03 3.40
C VAL A 405 30.82 -9.73 4.91
N LEU A 406 30.55 -10.73 5.77
CA LEU A 406 30.59 -10.60 7.22
C LEU A 406 31.92 -11.09 7.81
N PRO A 407 32.50 -10.39 8.82
CA PRO A 407 33.64 -10.89 9.59
C PRO A 407 33.36 -12.26 10.20
N GLU A 408 34.38 -13.11 10.35
CA GLU A 408 34.24 -14.52 10.75
C GLU A 408 33.36 -14.74 11.99
N ASN A 409 33.48 -13.91 13.02
CA ASN A 409 32.72 -14.02 14.27
C ASN A 409 31.34 -13.33 14.26
N ALA A 410 31.00 -12.60 13.20
CA ALA A 410 29.73 -11.91 13.07
C ALA A 410 28.68 -12.83 12.46
N LEU A 411 27.52 -12.97 13.11
CA LEU A 411 26.34 -13.66 12.58
C LEU A 411 25.44 -12.68 11.79
N LEU A 412 25.53 -11.39 12.09
CA LEU A 412 24.93 -10.33 11.30
C LEU A 412 25.70 -9.03 11.39
N SER A 413 25.43 -8.12 10.46
CA SER A 413 25.73 -6.69 10.58
C SER A 413 24.49 -5.86 10.33
N ILE A 414 24.44 -4.66 10.93
CA ILE A 414 23.40 -3.66 10.66
C ILE A 414 24.06 -2.36 10.23
N SER A 415 23.67 -1.87 9.06
CA SER A 415 24.00 -0.55 8.54
C SER A 415 22.79 0.36 8.64
N ILE A 416 22.97 1.59 9.12
CA ILE A 416 21.89 2.52 9.47
C ILE A 416 22.10 3.86 8.79
N ILE A 417 21.07 4.35 8.12
CA ILE A 417 21.01 5.68 7.53
C ILE A 417 20.13 6.54 8.42
N ILE A 418 20.70 7.64 8.90
CA ILE A 418 20.09 8.55 9.86
C ILE A 418 19.87 9.89 9.17
N GLU A 419 18.66 10.40 9.28
CA GLU A 419 18.26 11.68 8.70
C GLU A 419 17.24 12.36 9.62
N SER A 420 17.68 13.41 10.32
CA SER A 420 16.84 14.14 11.29
C SER A 420 15.82 15.03 10.59
N GLY A 421 14.57 15.04 11.05
CA GLY A 421 13.53 15.92 10.54
C GLY A 421 12.18 15.23 10.39
N LYS A 422 11.22 15.91 9.75
CA LYS A 422 9.89 15.34 9.52
C LYS A 422 9.98 14.20 8.51
N ARG A 423 9.43 13.05 8.86
CA ARG A 423 9.35 11.89 7.96
C ARG A 423 7.91 11.41 7.81
N GLU A 424 7.62 10.84 6.65
CA GLU A 424 6.37 10.19 6.30
C GLU A 424 6.68 8.73 5.96
N GLY A 425 5.98 7.79 6.60
CA GLY A 425 6.15 6.36 6.30
C GLY A 425 5.01 5.81 5.45
N LEU A 426 5.31 4.78 4.67
CA LEU A 426 4.33 3.84 4.15
C LEU A 426 4.52 2.51 4.88
N HIS A 427 3.58 2.19 5.75
CA HIS A 427 3.61 0.98 6.57
C HIS A 427 2.34 0.16 6.29
N VAL A 428 2.49 -0.91 5.51
CA VAL A 428 1.41 -1.82 5.11
C VAL A 428 1.54 -3.12 5.88
N GLN A 429 0.55 -3.42 6.72
CA GLN A 429 0.54 -4.63 7.56
C GLN A 429 -0.67 -5.54 7.28
N SER A 430 -1.67 -5.04 6.55
CA SER A 430 -2.84 -5.81 6.11
C SER A 430 -2.64 -6.49 4.77
N ARG A 431 -3.33 -7.61 4.57
CA ARG A 431 -3.45 -8.24 3.24
C ARG A 431 -4.41 -7.43 2.38
N SER A 432 -4.02 -7.13 1.15
CA SER A 432 -4.79 -6.36 0.18
C SER A 432 -4.47 -6.85 -1.24
N TYR A 433 -5.09 -6.26 -2.28
CA TYR A 433 -4.66 -6.49 -3.66
C TYR A 433 -3.53 -5.54 -4.12
N TRP A 434 -3.28 -4.46 -3.36
CA TRP A 434 -2.41 -3.37 -3.80
C TRP A 434 -0.94 -3.57 -3.46
N ALA A 435 -0.60 -3.85 -2.21
CA ALA A 435 0.79 -4.12 -1.82
C ALA A 435 0.88 -5.28 -0.83
N PRO A 436 1.99 -6.06 -0.88
CA PRO A 436 2.26 -7.06 0.14
C PRO A 436 2.40 -6.41 1.52
N ALA A 437 1.82 -7.06 2.52
CA ALA A 437 2.09 -6.73 3.91
C ALA A 437 3.58 -6.92 4.22
N ASN A 438 4.11 -6.13 5.14
CA ASN A 438 5.48 -6.34 5.60
C ASN A 438 5.64 -7.73 6.23
N ILE A 439 6.79 -8.36 5.99
CA ILE A 439 7.12 -9.69 6.55
C ILE A 439 8.02 -9.59 7.78
N GLY A 440 8.12 -8.39 8.36
CA GLY A 440 8.95 -8.07 9.50
C GLY A 440 8.76 -6.59 9.90
N PRO A 441 9.43 -6.15 10.98
CA PRO A 441 9.29 -4.79 11.53
C PRO A 441 10.02 -3.75 10.66
N TYR A 442 9.41 -3.34 9.55
CA TYR A 442 9.91 -2.28 8.68
C TYR A 442 8.77 -1.60 7.92
N SER A 443 9.00 -0.37 7.47
CA SER A 443 8.10 0.32 6.53
C SER A 443 8.52 0.03 5.10
N GLN A 444 7.56 -0.16 4.21
CA GLN A 444 7.81 -0.29 2.78
C GLN A 444 8.58 0.93 2.24
N SER A 445 8.31 2.12 2.79
CA SER A 445 9.11 3.30 2.50
C SER A 445 9.14 4.29 3.66
N ILE A 446 10.22 5.06 3.73
CA ILE A 446 10.34 6.28 4.52
C ILE A 446 10.71 7.43 3.60
N LYS A 447 9.91 8.49 3.61
CA LYS A 447 10.18 9.76 2.94
C LYS A 447 10.57 10.81 3.96
N HIS A 448 11.68 11.48 3.72
CA HIS A 448 12.12 12.61 4.52
C HIS A 448 11.71 13.93 3.87
N VAL A 449 11.06 14.80 4.65
CA VAL A 449 10.55 16.09 4.20
C VAL A 449 11.56 17.15 4.62
N ALA A 450 12.41 17.55 3.67
CA ALA A 450 13.40 18.60 3.91
C ALA A 450 12.73 19.93 4.30
N SER A 451 13.31 20.60 5.31
CA SER A 451 12.88 21.93 5.77
C SER A 451 13.43 23.02 4.84
N GLY A 452 12.72 23.28 3.74
CA GLY A 452 12.98 24.39 2.80
C GLY A 452 12.49 24.09 1.39
N GLU A 453 11.84 25.05 0.73
CA GLU A 453 11.19 24.91 -0.60
C GLU A 453 12.13 24.46 -1.74
N GLN A 454 13.45 24.49 -1.54
CA GLN A 454 14.46 24.16 -2.55
C GLN A 454 15.22 22.84 -2.33
N SER A 455 14.93 22.07 -1.28
CA SER A 455 15.59 20.80 -1.03
C SER A 455 14.61 19.65 -1.28
N GLY A 456 14.97 18.73 -2.19
CA GLY A 456 14.13 17.61 -2.58
C GLY A 456 13.79 16.66 -1.44
N HIS A 457 12.59 16.06 -1.47
CA HIS A 457 12.24 15.04 -0.49
C HIS A 457 12.89 13.72 -0.87
N ARG A 458 13.72 13.18 0.02
CA ARG A 458 14.39 11.90 -0.18
C ARG A 458 13.47 10.75 0.20
N VAL A 459 13.41 9.72 -0.64
CA VAL A 459 12.56 8.55 -0.45
C VAL A 459 13.40 7.30 -0.42
N TYR A 460 13.41 6.63 0.73
CA TYR A 460 14.04 5.33 0.93
C TYR A 460 12.97 4.25 0.77
N VAL A 461 13.17 3.31 -0.15
CA VAL A 461 12.26 2.17 -0.33
C VAL A 461 12.93 0.90 0.20
N ALA A 462 12.18 0.13 0.99
CA ALA A 462 12.60 -1.16 1.50
C ALA A 462 12.72 -2.21 0.38
N GLY A 463 13.30 -3.35 0.71
CA GLY A 463 13.32 -4.53 -0.15
C GLY A 463 11.94 -4.96 -0.64
N GLN A 464 11.74 -4.98 -1.96
CA GLN A 464 10.52 -5.49 -2.59
C GLN A 464 10.78 -6.87 -3.19
N ILE A 465 10.18 -7.88 -2.59
CA ILE A 465 10.17 -9.28 -3.08
C ILE A 465 8.84 -9.57 -3.79
N PRO A 466 8.78 -10.57 -4.71
CA PRO A 466 7.65 -10.78 -5.61
C PRO A 466 6.50 -11.53 -4.93
N LEU A 467 6.02 -11.06 -3.79
CA LEU A 467 4.85 -11.66 -3.15
C LEU A 467 3.57 -11.26 -3.91
N ASN A 468 2.65 -12.21 -4.08
CA ASN A 468 1.26 -11.88 -4.38
C ASN A 468 0.66 -11.16 -3.15
N PRO A 469 0.22 -9.90 -3.26
CA PRO A 469 -0.30 -9.12 -2.14
C PRO A 469 -1.45 -9.78 -1.37
N ALA A 470 -2.35 -10.48 -2.07
CA ALA A 470 -3.55 -11.05 -1.48
C ALA A 470 -3.26 -12.34 -0.71
N SER A 471 -2.39 -13.20 -1.24
CA SER A 471 -2.07 -14.51 -0.65
C SER A 471 -0.83 -14.50 0.25
N MET A 472 0.05 -13.50 0.10
CA MET A 472 1.37 -13.43 0.75
C MET A 472 2.29 -14.62 0.38
N GLN A 473 2.12 -15.15 -0.83
CA GLN A 473 2.93 -16.23 -1.39
C GLN A 473 3.74 -15.74 -2.60
N LEU A 474 4.89 -16.38 -2.83
CA LEU A 474 5.64 -16.20 -4.06
C LEU A 474 4.90 -16.90 -5.22
N PRO A 475 5.03 -16.42 -6.48
CA PRO A 475 4.61 -17.15 -7.65
C PRO A 475 5.16 -18.58 -7.64
N ASP A 476 4.39 -19.53 -8.14
CA ASP A 476 4.80 -20.93 -8.19
C ASP A 476 6.13 -21.08 -8.95
N HIS A 477 7.06 -21.83 -8.35
CA HIS A 477 8.32 -22.20 -8.98
C HIS A 477 8.15 -23.58 -9.63
N SER A 478 8.26 -23.65 -10.95
CA SER A 478 8.37 -24.91 -11.66
C SER A 478 9.79 -25.06 -12.21
N SER A 479 10.47 -26.15 -11.85
CA SER A 479 11.85 -26.42 -12.31
C SER A 479 12.00 -26.42 -13.83
N GLU A 480 10.90 -26.63 -14.57
CA GLU A 480 10.85 -26.63 -16.03
C GLU A 480 10.78 -25.22 -16.65
N ARG A 481 10.35 -24.19 -15.91
CA ARG A 481 10.16 -22.82 -16.42
C ARG A 481 11.10 -21.79 -15.80
N GLY A 482 12.26 -22.23 -15.29
CA GLY A 482 13.15 -21.42 -14.43
C GLY A 482 13.39 -19.96 -14.88
N SER A 483 13.63 -19.71 -16.17
CA SER A 483 13.81 -18.32 -16.68
C SER A 483 12.49 -17.53 -16.75
N LEU A 484 11.37 -18.15 -17.10
CA LEU A 484 10.05 -17.49 -17.16
C LEU A 484 9.55 -17.14 -15.75
N ASP A 485 9.78 -18.04 -14.80
CA ASP A 485 9.41 -17.83 -13.38
C ASP A 485 10.23 -16.65 -12.81
N PHE A 486 11.53 -16.57 -13.14
CA PHE A 486 12.37 -15.44 -12.75
C PHE A 486 11.93 -14.12 -13.39
N ILE A 487 11.53 -14.12 -14.67
CA ILE A 487 11.00 -12.90 -15.33
C ILE A 487 9.74 -12.40 -14.60
N LEU A 488 8.78 -13.30 -14.30
CA LEU A 488 7.58 -12.94 -13.56
C LEU A 488 7.93 -12.35 -12.19
N GLN A 489 8.87 -12.96 -11.47
CA GLN A 489 9.34 -12.47 -10.18
C GLN A 489 10.00 -11.08 -10.29
N SER A 490 10.87 -10.89 -11.28
CA SER A 490 11.51 -9.59 -11.55
C SER A 490 10.47 -8.51 -11.81
N VAL A 491 9.49 -8.78 -12.67
CA VAL A 491 8.43 -7.84 -13.04
C VAL A 491 7.48 -7.54 -11.87
N LEU A 492 7.06 -8.57 -11.11
CA LEU A 492 6.14 -8.40 -10.00
C LEU A 492 6.78 -7.61 -8.84
N ALA A 493 8.03 -7.92 -8.49
CA ALA A 493 8.75 -7.17 -7.46
C ALA A 493 9.00 -5.72 -7.90
N LEU A 494 9.25 -5.47 -9.20
CA LEU A 494 9.38 -4.11 -9.74
C LEU A 494 8.05 -3.34 -9.73
N GLN A 495 6.92 -4.01 -9.95
CA GLN A 495 5.60 -3.41 -9.79
C GLN A 495 5.36 -2.92 -8.36
N HIS A 496 5.78 -3.68 -7.36
CA HIS A 496 5.68 -3.25 -5.95
C HIS A 496 6.52 -2.00 -5.70
N LEU A 497 7.76 -1.97 -6.21
CA LEU A 497 8.61 -0.78 -6.15
C LEU A 497 7.96 0.45 -6.81
N ASP A 498 7.35 0.27 -7.98
CA ASP A 498 6.66 1.35 -8.71
C ASP A 498 5.41 1.87 -7.96
N ARG A 499 4.57 0.98 -7.42
CA ARG A 499 3.41 1.35 -6.61
C ARG A 499 3.80 2.19 -5.40
N ILE A 500 4.85 1.76 -4.70
CA ILE A 500 5.42 2.49 -3.55
C ILE A 500 5.98 3.83 -4.03
N GLY A 501 6.74 3.86 -5.12
CA GLY A 501 7.27 5.10 -5.69
C GLY A 501 6.17 6.12 -6.01
N ARG A 502 5.08 5.67 -6.65
CA ARG A 502 3.92 6.51 -6.98
C ARG A 502 3.24 7.10 -5.74
N ILE A 503 2.91 6.28 -4.73
CA ILE A 503 2.22 6.78 -3.53
C ILE A 503 3.13 7.71 -2.69
N MET A 504 4.44 7.44 -2.69
CA MET A 504 5.44 8.27 -1.99
C MET A 504 5.89 9.49 -2.81
N LYS A 505 5.34 9.68 -4.02
CA LYS A 505 5.62 10.80 -4.93
C LYS A 505 7.10 10.88 -5.34
N VAL A 506 7.70 9.73 -5.64
CA VAL A 506 9.02 9.66 -6.27
C VAL A 506 8.91 10.14 -7.72
N ASN A 507 9.57 11.25 -8.01
CA ASN A 507 9.58 11.84 -9.36
C ASN A 507 10.75 11.31 -10.20
N SER A 508 11.86 10.96 -9.55
CA SER A 508 13.00 10.32 -10.19
C SER A 508 13.69 9.35 -9.24
N TRP A 509 14.10 8.19 -9.76
CA TRP A 509 14.99 7.28 -9.04
C TRP A 509 16.43 7.79 -9.17
N ALA A 510 17.14 7.89 -8.06
CA ALA A 510 18.55 8.26 -8.04
C ALA A 510 19.44 7.02 -8.27
N TYR A 511 19.06 5.87 -7.73
CA TYR A 511 19.62 4.57 -8.07
C TYR A 511 18.64 3.45 -7.73
N CYS A 512 18.90 2.28 -8.28
CA CYS A 512 18.21 1.04 -7.92
C CYS A 512 19.22 -0.09 -7.70
N VAL A 513 18.91 -1.00 -6.78
CA VAL A 513 19.68 -2.23 -6.53
C VAL A 513 18.76 -3.42 -6.73
N ALA A 514 19.21 -4.41 -7.50
CA ALA A 514 18.57 -5.72 -7.61
C ALA A 514 19.45 -6.75 -6.90
N PHE A 515 18.98 -7.28 -5.77
CA PHE A 515 19.59 -8.45 -5.15
C PHE A 515 19.05 -9.72 -5.80
N ILE A 516 19.93 -10.66 -6.14
CA ILE A 516 19.58 -11.95 -6.75
C ILE A 516 20.08 -13.09 -5.88
N ALA A 517 19.21 -14.04 -5.55
CA ALA A 517 19.58 -15.23 -4.78
C ALA A 517 20.53 -16.14 -5.58
N SER A 518 21.59 -16.61 -4.91
CA SER A 518 22.69 -17.35 -5.53
C SER A 518 22.97 -18.73 -4.97
N ASN A 519 22.45 -19.05 -3.78
CA ASN A 519 22.66 -20.38 -3.20
C ASN A 519 22.04 -21.47 -4.08
N GLY A 520 22.85 -22.46 -4.47
CA GLY A 520 22.44 -23.57 -5.33
C GLY A 520 22.20 -23.21 -6.81
N VAL A 521 22.58 -22.00 -7.25
CA VAL A 521 22.39 -21.54 -8.64
C VAL A 521 23.72 -21.54 -9.38
N GLU A 522 23.76 -22.14 -10.58
CA GLU A 522 24.96 -22.11 -11.43
C GLU A 522 25.32 -20.68 -11.87
N ARG A 523 26.62 -20.42 -12.06
CA ARG A 523 27.13 -19.09 -12.43
C ARG A 523 26.53 -18.57 -13.74
N THR A 524 26.30 -19.44 -14.72
CA THR A 524 25.68 -19.10 -16.01
C THR A 524 24.24 -18.62 -15.83
N THR A 525 23.44 -19.31 -15.02
CA THR A 525 22.08 -18.91 -14.65
C THR A 525 22.06 -17.61 -13.86
N LEU A 526 23.03 -17.38 -12.97
CA LEU A 526 23.17 -16.12 -12.25
C LEU A 526 23.42 -14.94 -13.19
N THR A 527 24.31 -15.08 -14.16
CA THR A 527 24.54 -14.06 -15.20
C THR A 527 23.26 -13.80 -15.99
N GLN A 528 22.56 -14.86 -16.41
CA GLN A 528 21.29 -14.72 -17.12
C GLN A 528 20.22 -13.99 -16.29
N ARG A 529 20.09 -14.31 -15.00
CA ARG A 529 19.18 -13.62 -14.06
C ARG A 529 19.53 -12.14 -13.93
N ALA A 530 20.82 -11.81 -13.86
CA ALA A 530 21.27 -10.42 -13.84
C ALA A 530 20.90 -9.68 -15.13
N ASP A 531 21.08 -10.30 -16.29
CA ASP A 531 20.73 -9.72 -17.58
C ASP A 531 19.21 -9.52 -17.71
N ILE A 532 18.39 -10.45 -17.23
CA ILE A 532 16.94 -10.30 -17.15
C ILE A 532 16.56 -9.10 -16.27
N ALA A 533 17.17 -8.95 -15.09
CA ALA A 533 16.89 -7.82 -14.21
C ALA A 533 17.26 -6.48 -14.86
N ARG A 534 18.42 -6.40 -15.52
CA ARG A 534 18.87 -5.21 -16.28
C ARG A 534 17.90 -4.84 -17.40
N HIS A 535 17.43 -5.83 -18.15
CA HIS A 535 16.43 -5.63 -19.19
C HIS A 535 15.08 -5.21 -18.61
N THR A 536 14.66 -5.79 -17.49
CA THR A 536 13.41 -5.42 -16.81
C THR A 536 13.45 -3.93 -16.41
N TRP A 537 14.57 -3.45 -15.85
CA TRP A 537 14.76 -2.05 -15.50
C TRP A 537 14.77 -1.12 -16.73
N LYS A 538 15.37 -1.57 -17.84
CA LYS A 538 15.35 -0.85 -19.11
C LYS A 538 13.93 -0.71 -19.66
N GLU A 539 13.19 -1.82 -19.75
CA GLU A 539 11.80 -1.83 -20.25
C GLU A 539 10.87 -1.00 -19.36
N TYR A 540 11.09 -1.01 -18.04
CA TYR A 540 10.35 -0.15 -17.13
C TYR A 540 10.53 1.34 -17.43
N HIS A 541 11.70 1.77 -17.92
CA HIS A 541 11.95 3.16 -18.31
C HIS A 541 11.68 3.46 -19.79
N ALA A 542 11.28 2.47 -20.58
CA ALA A 542 11.01 2.67 -22.00
C ALA A 542 9.79 3.59 -22.22
N PRO A 543 9.79 4.44 -23.26
CA PRO A 543 8.63 5.24 -23.63
C PRO A 543 7.44 4.34 -23.94
N GLN A 544 6.26 4.67 -23.42
CA GLN A 544 5.05 3.92 -23.74
C GLN A 544 4.59 4.27 -25.16
N SER A 545 4.42 3.25 -26.01
CA SER A 545 3.73 3.39 -27.29
C SER A 545 2.24 3.62 -27.01
N SER A 546 1.77 4.85 -27.11
CA SER A 546 0.32 5.15 -27.09
C SER A 546 -0.26 4.88 -28.47
N ALA A 547 -1.04 3.81 -28.62
CA ALA A 547 -1.91 3.61 -29.77
C ALA A 547 -3.24 4.35 -29.53
N ILE A 548 -3.27 5.65 -29.78
CA ILE A 548 -4.51 6.43 -29.96
C ILE A 548 -4.24 7.38 -31.15
N PRO A 549 -5.05 7.39 -32.22
CA PRO A 549 -4.89 8.35 -33.31
C PRO A 549 -5.19 9.76 -32.78
N ASP A 550 -4.29 10.70 -33.04
CA ASP A 550 -4.50 12.12 -32.74
C ASP A 550 -5.75 12.61 -33.48
N GLU A 551 -6.79 12.99 -32.73
CA GLU A 551 -7.82 13.90 -33.24
C GLU A 551 -7.37 15.32 -32.86
N ASP A 552 -7.11 16.14 -33.88
CA ASP A 552 -6.71 17.54 -33.77
C ASP A 552 -7.69 18.34 -32.88
N PRO A 553 -7.20 19.12 -31.91
CA PRO A 553 -8.04 20.08 -31.19
C PRO A 553 -8.20 21.34 -32.05
N GLU A 554 -9.39 21.54 -32.62
CA GLU A 554 -9.81 22.86 -33.10
C GLU A 554 -10.07 23.78 -31.90
N ASP A 555 -9.47 24.97 -31.97
CA ASP A 555 -9.62 26.08 -31.02
C ASP A 555 -11.09 26.50 -30.88
N ASP A 556 -11.61 26.53 -29.65
CA ASP A 556 -12.75 27.38 -29.27
C ASP A 556 -12.36 28.14 -27.99
N ASP A 557 -11.79 29.34 -28.21
CA ASP A 557 -11.69 30.41 -27.23
C ASP A 557 -13.11 30.89 -26.89
N ASP A 558 -13.65 30.51 -25.73
CA ASP A 558 -14.77 31.23 -25.13
C ASP A 558 -14.39 31.84 -23.77
N PHE A 559 -14.34 33.16 -23.83
CA PHE A 559 -13.95 34.14 -22.82
C PHE A 559 -14.95 34.14 -21.64
N ASP A 560 -14.52 33.79 -20.42
CA ASP A 560 -15.41 33.76 -19.25
C ASP A 560 -15.48 35.13 -18.54
N ILE A 561 -16.50 35.92 -18.89
CA ILE A 561 -16.91 37.16 -18.22
C ILE A 561 -17.69 36.80 -16.95
N TRP A 562 -17.01 36.25 -15.94
CA TRP A 562 -17.61 35.98 -14.61
C TRP A 562 -16.75 36.41 -13.42
N ASP A 563 -15.47 36.72 -13.64
CA ASP A 563 -14.48 37.04 -12.59
C ASP A 563 -14.49 38.50 -12.10
N GLN A 564 -15.44 39.35 -12.53
CA GLN A 564 -15.41 40.79 -12.23
C GLN A 564 -16.43 41.30 -11.21
N GLN A 565 -17.28 40.45 -10.60
CA GLN A 565 -18.40 40.97 -9.80
C GLN A 565 -18.55 40.56 -8.34
N ARG A 566 -17.67 39.75 -7.73
CA ARG A 566 -17.67 39.62 -6.25
C ARG A 566 -16.27 39.47 -5.67
N GLY A 567 -15.76 40.59 -5.15
CA GLY A 567 -14.60 40.61 -4.28
C GLY A 567 -14.94 40.14 -2.87
N SER A 568 -14.34 39.01 -2.47
CA SER A 568 -14.03 38.71 -1.07
C SER A 568 -12.84 37.75 -1.06
N GLY A 569 -11.69 38.24 -0.62
CA GLY A 569 -10.44 37.50 -0.62
C GLY A 569 -10.43 36.35 0.37
N LEU A 570 -9.97 35.19 -0.08
CA LEU A 570 -9.46 34.08 0.70
C LEU A 570 -8.39 33.36 -0.15
N GLY A 571 -7.29 33.00 0.50
CA GLY A 571 -6.03 32.58 -0.12
C GLY A 571 -6.17 31.41 -1.10
N ARG A 572 -5.51 31.57 -2.24
CA ARG A 572 -5.43 30.65 -3.37
C ARG A 572 -4.64 29.40 -2.97
N TRP A 573 -5.31 28.37 -2.49
CA TRP A 573 -4.75 27.01 -2.40
C TRP A 573 -4.86 26.37 -3.79
N GLN A 574 -3.79 26.48 -4.58
CA GLN A 574 -3.66 25.71 -5.83
C GLN A 574 -3.21 24.30 -5.48
N MET A 575 -4.12 23.33 -5.55
CA MET A 575 -3.75 21.91 -5.70
C MET A 575 -4.16 21.44 -7.08
N HIS A 576 -3.15 21.17 -7.92
CA HIS A 576 -3.33 20.65 -9.26
C HIS A 576 -3.71 19.17 -9.23
N SER A 577 -4.85 18.88 -9.86
CA SER A 577 -5.30 17.56 -10.24
C SER A 577 -4.23 16.87 -11.11
N SER A 578 -3.76 15.71 -10.68
CA SER A 578 -2.87 14.87 -11.48
C SER A 578 -3.09 13.39 -11.14
N TYR A 579 -4.35 12.97 -11.21
CA TYR A 579 -4.67 11.57 -11.45
C TYR A 579 -5.42 11.50 -12.79
N SER A 580 -4.76 10.85 -13.76
CA SER A 580 -5.16 10.63 -15.15
C SER A 580 -5.37 11.86 -16.04
N ARG A 581 -4.28 12.57 -16.40
CA ARG A 581 -4.05 13.14 -17.76
C ARG A 581 -2.70 13.84 -18.01
N GLU A 582 -1.70 13.70 -17.13
CA GLU A 582 -0.36 14.31 -17.34
C GLU A 582 0.81 13.31 -17.29
N THR A 583 0.60 12.03 -17.64
CA THR A 583 1.72 11.06 -17.72
C THR A 583 2.22 10.81 -19.14
N THR A 584 1.69 11.51 -20.16
CA THR A 584 2.02 11.22 -21.56
C THR A 584 2.52 12.40 -22.40
N THR A 585 2.63 13.63 -21.88
CA THR A 585 3.06 14.77 -22.71
C THR A 585 4.08 15.73 -22.08
N ARG A 586 4.82 15.34 -21.04
CA ARG A 586 5.95 16.17 -20.53
C ARG A 586 7.29 15.43 -20.60
N ASN A 587 8.08 15.87 -21.58
CA ASN A 587 9.52 15.63 -21.83
C ASN A 587 9.91 14.23 -22.34
N ALA A 588 9.53 13.94 -23.59
CA ALA A 588 10.04 12.83 -24.40
C ALA A 588 11.50 13.04 -24.91
N PHE A 589 12.17 14.14 -24.53
CA PHE A 589 13.57 14.37 -24.87
C PHE A 589 14.45 14.16 -23.63
N ASN A 590 15.23 13.06 -23.62
CA ASN A 590 16.33 12.76 -22.69
C ASN A 590 16.01 12.34 -21.23
N ARG A 591 15.10 11.40 -20.97
CA ARG A 591 15.12 10.67 -19.69
C ARG A 591 16.20 9.59 -19.69
N ARG A 592 17.35 9.90 -19.07
CA ARG A 592 18.41 8.92 -18.79
C ARG A 592 17.88 7.85 -17.84
N VAL A 593 18.09 6.56 -18.15
CA VAL A 593 17.75 5.46 -17.24
C VAL A 593 18.60 5.58 -15.97
N PRO A 594 17.98 5.55 -14.77
CA PRO A 594 18.72 5.65 -13.52
C PRO A 594 19.72 4.50 -13.33
N PRO A 595 20.83 4.74 -12.61
CA PRO A 595 21.80 3.71 -12.31
C PRO A 595 21.20 2.46 -11.68
N LEU A 596 21.62 1.29 -12.15
CA LEU A 596 21.24 -0.02 -11.60
C LEU A 596 22.50 -0.79 -11.21
N VAL A 597 22.50 -1.37 -10.01
CA VAL A 597 23.52 -2.34 -9.58
C VAL A 597 22.85 -3.67 -9.27
N VAL A 598 23.40 -4.75 -9.84
CA VAL A 598 22.94 -6.12 -9.57
C VAL A 598 23.92 -6.80 -8.62
N ILE A 599 23.41 -7.26 -7.48
CA ILE A 599 24.21 -7.84 -6.40
C ILE A 599 23.73 -9.27 -6.13
N THR A 600 24.66 -10.20 -5.92
CA THR A 600 24.32 -11.55 -5.47
C THR A 600 24.20 -11.61 -3.95
N ALA A 601 23.16 -12.27 -3.47
CA ALA A 601 22.98 -12.66 -2.08
C ALA A 601 22.90 -14.19 -2.01
N ASP A 602 23.32 -14.80 -0.90
CA ASP A 602 23.20 -16.25 -0.74
C ASP A 602 21.71 -16.63 -0.70
N ALA A 603 20.91 -15.91 0.07
CA ALA A 603 19.46 -16.07 0.11
C ALA A 603 18.74 -14.75 0.39
N LEU A 604 17.49 -14.67 -0.07
CA LEU A 604 16.58 -13.55 0.16
C LEU A 604 15.41 -13.99 1.05
N PRO A 605 14.70 -13.04 1.69
CA PRO A 605 13.57 -13.36 2.55
C PRO A 605 12.52 -14.21 1.82
N ARG A 606 11.93 -15.18 2.53
CA ARG A 606 10.92 -16.12 2.01
C ARG A 606 11.41 -17.01 0.85
N GLY A 607 12.70 -17.00 0.52
CA GLY A 607 13.25 -17.77 -0.60
C GLY A 607 12.98 -17.13 -1.96
N ALA A 608 12.75 -15.81 -2.02
CA ALA A 608 12.60 -15.09 -3.28
C ALA A 608 13.87 -15.19 -4.14
N ASP A 609 13.73 -15.18 -5.47
CA ASP A 609 14.88 -15.17 -6.37
C ASP A 609 15.46 -13.77 -6.61
N ILE A 610 14.64 -12.72 -6.42
CA ILE A 610 15.01 -11.32 -6.63
C ILE A 610 14.34 -10.39 -5.62
N GLU A 611 15.06 -9.34 -5.23
CA GLU A 611 14.58 -8.24 -4.39
C GLU A 611 15.02 -6.90 -5.01
N TRP A 612 14.05 -6.02 -5.27
CA TRP A 612 14.32 -4.66 -5.75
C TRP A 612 14.37 -3.65 -4.60
N VAL A 613 15.37 -2.78 -4.61
CA VAL A 613 15.55 -1.69 -3.65
C VAL A 613 15.72 -0.38 -4.40
N GLY A 614 14.99 0.66 -4.01
CA GLY A 614 15.03 1.96 -4.66
C GLY A 614 15.35 3.09 -3.71
N PHE A 615 16.07 4.09 -4.22
CA PHE A 615 16.24 5.39 -3.60
C PHE A 615 15.90 6.47 -4.62
N GLY A 616 15.05 7.41 -4.24
CA GLY A 616 14.54 8.43 -5.16
C GLY A 616 14.35 9.79 -4.50
N ASP A 617 14.04 10.78 -5.35
CA ASP A 617 13.76 12.15 -4.95
C ASP A 617 12.39 12.58 -5.51
N SER A 618 11.69 13.44 -4.78
CA SER A 618 10.47 14.10 -5.20
C SER A 618 10.70 15.38 -6.02
N THR A 619 11.94 15.78 -6.29
CA THR A 619 12.26 16.95 -7.12
C THR A 619 12.98 16.58 -8.40
N THR A 620 12.78 17.40 -9.44
CA THR A 620 13.34 17.19 -10.79
C THR A 620 14.79 17.67 -10.91
N THR A 621 15.41 18.12 -9.81
CA THR A 621 16.75 18.69 -9.84
C THR A 621 17.78 17.57 -9.88
N THR A 622 18.30 17.30 -11.07
CA THR A 622 19.40 16.38 -11.32
C THR A 622 20.70 16.91 -10.71
N ALA A 623 20.89 16.73 -9.40
CA ALA A 623 22.22 16.76 -8.82
C ALA A 623 22.81 15.35 -8.93
N SER A 624 23.74 15.19 -9.88
CA SER A 624 24.46 13.96 -10.24
C SER A 624 25.43 13.48 -9.15
N ILE A 625 25.02 13.46 -7.88
CA ILE A 625 25.87 13.08 -6.75
C ILE A 625 25.42 11.73 -6.22
N VAL A 626 26.35 10.78 -6.20
CA VAL A 626 26.14 9.44 -5.66
C VAL A 626 25.99 9.55 -4.14
N PRO A 627 24.87 9.11 -3.53
CA PRO A 627 24.69 9.25 -2.09
C PRO A 627 25.73 8.46 -1.30
N VAL A 628 26.26 9.03 -0.21
CA VAL A 628 27.28 8.39 0.64
C VAL A 628 26.85 7.00 1.13
N HIS A 629 25.57 6.85 1.50
CA HIS A 629 25.04 5.57 1.95
C HIS A 629 25.06 4.50 0.84
N PHE A 630 24.89 4.90 -0.42
CA PHE A 630 24.96 3.99 -1.55
C PHE A 630 26.40 3.53 -1.79
N VAL A 631 27.37 4.45 -1.71
CA VAL A 631 28.80 4.10 -1.81
C VAL A 631 29.20 3.10 -0.72
N ASN A 632 28.72 3.28 0.52
CA ASN A 632 28.98 2.33 1.60
C ASN A 632 28.37 0.95 1.30
N LEU A 633 27.13 0.90 0.82
CA LEU A 633 26.50 -0.36 0.41
C LEU A 633 27.32 -1.06 -0.71
N LEU A 634 27.79 -0.32 -1.71
CA LEU A 634 28.62 -0.89 -2.78
C LEU A 634 29.97 -1.44 -2.28
N LYS A 635 30.58 -0.78 -1.27
CA LYS A 635 31.82 -1.28 -0.64
C LYS A 635 31.61 -2.61 0.08
N VAL A 636 30.51 -2.75 0.82
CA VAL A 636 30.16 -4.00 1.52
C VAL A 636 30.02 -5.16 0.54
N PHE A 637 29.35 -4.92 -0.59
CA PHE A 637 29.05 -5.96 -1.57
C PHE A 637 30.02 -6.00 -2.77
N GLN A 638 31.19 -5.37 -2.69
CA GLN A 638 32.07 -5.15 -3.84
C GLN A 638 32.43 -6.43 -4.62
N HIS A 639 32.58 -7.57 -3.93
CA HIS A 639 32.91 -8.86 -4.55
C HIS A 639 31.67 -9.66 -5.00
N ARG A 640 30.47 -9.16 -4.68
CA ARG A 640 29.17 -9.77 -5.00
C ARG A 640 28.42 -9.02 -6.09
N ILE A 641 28.92 -7.84 -6.52
CA ILE A 641 28.39 -7.09 -7.66
C ILE A 641 28.66 -7.88 -8.95
N LEU A 642 27.62 -8.13 -9.73
CA LEU A 642 27.74 -8.76 -11.04
C LEU A 642 28.08 -7.69 -12.09
N PRO A 643 29.27 -7.73 -12.70
CA PRO A 643 29.66 -6.74 -13.69
C PRO A 643 28.85 -6.89 -14.97
N VAL A 644 28.77 -5.80 -15.73
CA VAL A 644 28.40 -5.84 -17.15
C VAL A 644 29.60 -6.42 -17.88
N CYS A 645 29.50 -7.63 -18.43
CA CYS A 645 30.58 -8.16 -19.27
C CYS A 645 30.68 -7.28 -20.51
N SER A 646 31.70 -6.43 -20.60
CA SER A 646 32.11 -5.89 -21.89
C SER A 646 32.53 -7.08 -22.76
N ALA A 647 32.09 -7.10 -24.02
CA ALA A 647 32.67 -7.99 -25.02
C ALA A 647 34.20 -7.99 -24.89
N SER A 648 34.79 -9.18 -24.98
CA SER A 648 36.19 -9.51 -24.67
C SER A 648 37.20 -8.40 -25.00
N PRO A 649 38.27 -8.22 -24.19
CA PRO A 649 39.45 -7.55 -24.68
C PRO A 649 39.98 -8.40 -25.85
N LEU A 650 39.90 -7.87 -27.07
CA LEU A 650 40.61 -8.42 -28.21
C LEU A 650 42.05 -8.70 -27.77
N SER A 651 42.39 -9.98 -27.74
CA SER A 651 43.75 -10.46 -27.56
C SER A 651 44.65 -9.69 -28.54
N TYR A 652 45.66 -9.00 -28.01
CA TYR A 652 46.82 -8.59 -28.80
C TYR A 652 47.42 -9.85 -29.46
N GLN A 653 47.34 -9.90 -30.78
CA GLN A 653 48.32 -10.52 -31.68
C GLN A 653 48.95 -9.33 -32.42
N ASP A 654 50.26 -9.11 -32.51
CA ASP A 654 51.48 -9.88 -32.24
C ASP A 654 52.54 -8.96 -31.60
#